data_AF-A0A8J5QG61-F1
#
_entry.id   AF-A0A8J5QG61-F1
#
_cell.length_a   1.000
_cell.length_b   1.000
_cell.length_c   1.000
_cell.angle_alpha   90.00
_cell.angle_beta   90.00
_cell.angle_gamma   90.00
#
_symmetry.space_group_name_H-M   'P 1'
#
loop_
_entity.id
_entity.type
_entity.pdbx_description
1 polymer ?
#
loop_
_entity_poly.entity_id
_entity_poly.type
_entity_poly.pdbx_seq_one_letter_code
_entity_poly.pdbx_strand_id
1 'polypeptide(L)'
;MQENASDEEIEGNNNKNNVVEFDFALPLNRLVQDLGKRHEHLAILLDIPPEDEVLSFSFNTVVALCDPFTQPQETTESILSVDSISDLLIAIVYGHYLEANRETINEEDIELESIKFDISTQFFAILRYIHSLLNAEDELDLRYIENDEEHYQENIQLWTPEEILWSDELNLKIVYCIACVLLLAIYKLFKPTSGEYNLTLNPYLHYFLKLWKCHTNIILLGLEIDRRIEFQNHENSTVEETPEVIKQTLKGSSSIRYVLAWILNQNPSSVVEDEDEEGGVIPAGESDLSPQDDFDLKNETILNFIQPLARKKVNGGAISIDMRLVVIALLIIYSGTTFTAASFEVEDKPSRNQSEASRRLNQSKQIAELGDILIDLEYADRFDEDIKYIFEYEYDDSSYADRFDEDIKYIFEYEYDGSSDVEWSEGEEEHNGKESETKSQPESKIRNETADEPQVENNLVEETEAIEFDEFGRDWRDIPRGDNEKLRKNFLKLFSDFDKMEDKNSSDDIFTSWGQLYGCLQFVTLNSIEGNTEIEERVGQVVLNTISKAIWDKANNRPNPINPHHVSQYFALSASEDEITVTQENNKLIVPIFNITKFELFLHNNSKLARCVMDEMLMCSGERRVLIWFLTHNLNLSNLLIDYVYQLLAGLRGNSKSQTPYLFTREGNKVNLSEVEQSMLLHEFLTNSNVYLSATDGIEIDDGYKVVLAESIAKKHMSILCLMINQLIKIGIINLAQQGQPDEKNVDDIHDYKNELQVLLINWIGKVPEARQLFFKIKNANYEKVPKVEQAPSEVKVTEAEERELFQKYSNMSTLEVSEDMKSNERSAKIVEAFTTRIKADIKTILSPDKNANVNLTSLSEDLRYFIEQFNVLCKIEYVAEELFDEFEPVITTGSISSVDAIPVEANPGEQFEAEFNTDFLNGEGKFKQKNNENEASTKKKGKKKKKGRKK
;
A
#
# COMPACT_ATOMS: atom_id res chain seq x y z
N MET A 1 35.33 44.66 -38.92
CA MET A 1 36.19 45.88 -38.80
C MET A 1 35.91 46.49 -37.44
N GLN A 2 36.90 47.13 -36.82
CA GLN A 2 36.70 47.90 -35.60
C GLN A 2 36.01 49.24 -35.93
N GLU A 3 35.23 49.80 -35.00
CA GLU A 3 35.64 51.00 -34.25
C GLU A 3 34.70 51.26 -33.07
N ASN A 4 35.14 52.11 -32.13
CA ASN A 4 34.51 52.33 -30.82
C ASN A 4 33.73 53.65 -30.79
N ALA A 5 32.61 53.69 -30.06
CA ALA A 5 32.06 54.86 -29.35
C ALA A 5 30.82 54.43 -28.53
N SER A 6 30.51 54.98 -27.35
CA SER A 6 31.29 55.78 -26.38
C SER A 6 30.44 55.96 -25.12
N ASP A 7 31.02 55.94 -23.92
CA ASP A 7 30.28 56.20 -22.68
C ASP A 7 29.87 57.68 -22.55
N GLU A 8 28.58 57.94 -22.28
CA GLU A 8 28.09 59.18 -21.66
C GLU A 8 26.90 58.84 -20.74
N GLU A 9 27.04 59.11 -19.45
CA GLU A 9 25.99 58.89 -18.44
C GLU A 9 24.92 59.98 -18.50
N ILE A 10 23.64 59.61 -18.41
CA ILE A 10 22.56 60.53 -18.01
C ILE A 10 21.65 59.81 -17.01
N GLU A 11 21.58 60.36 -15.79
CA GLU A 11 20.74 59.83 -14.71
C GLU A 11 19.23 60.02 -14.98
N GLY A 12 18.45 59.02 -14.60
CA GLY A 12 17.14 59.23 -14.01
C GLY A 12 15.92 59.33 -14.93
N ASN A 13 15.13 58.26 -14.93
CA ASN A 13 13.85 58.35 -14.20
C ASN A 13 13.33 56.98 -13.75
N ASN A 14 12.65 56.95 -12.60
CA ASN A 14 12.00 55.74 -12.09
C ASN A 14 10.70 55.49 -12.86
N ASN A 15 10.70 54.47 -13.72
CA ASN A 15 9.52 53.66 -14.00
C ASN A 15 9.99 52.21 -14.04
N LYS A 16 9.54 51.39 -13.08
CA LYS A 16 9.72 49.94 -13.16
C LYS A 16 8.84 49.41 -14.29
N ASN A 17 9.44 49.18 -15.46
CA ASN A 17 9.00 48.04 -16.25
C ASN A 17 9.32 46.81 -15.41
N ASN A 18 8.32 46.02 -15.05
CA ASN A 18 8.57 44.65 -14.59
C ASN A 18 9.05 43.88 -15.81
N VAL A 19 10.37 43.86 -16.03
CA VAL A 19 11.00 42.81 -16.80
C VAL A 19 10.79 41.53 -16.01
N VAL A 20 10.18 40.52 -16.62
CA VAL A 20 10.23 39.17 -16.08
C VAL A 20 11.66 38.70 -16.29
N GLU A 21 12.44 38.65 -15.21
CA GLU A 21 13.76 38.04 -15.24
C GLU A 21 13.55 36.53 -15.37
N PHE A 22 14.11 35.93 -16.42
CA PHE A 22 14.06 34.49 -16.63
C PHE A 22 15.19 33.86 -15.82
N ASP A 23 14.87 33.12 -14.76
CA ASP A 23 15.84 32.33 -13.97
C ASP A 23 16.32 31.06 -14.72
N PHE A 24 16.58 31.20 -16.02
CA PHE A 24 17.12 30.16 -16.89
C PHE A 24 18.35 30.68 -17.64
N ALA A 25 19.49 30.04 -17.37
CA ALA A 25 20.73 30.25 -18.12
C ALA A 25 20.64 29.62 -19.53
N LEU A 26 19.84 30.23 -20.42
CA LEU A 26 19.66 29.78 -21.80
C LEU A 26 21.01 29.52 -22.48
N PRO A 27 21.26 28.33 -23.07
CA PRO A 27 22.56 27.96 -23.62
C PRO A 27 22.87 28.66 -24.96
N LEU A 28 23.21 29.96 -24.87
CA LEU A 28 23.60 30.84 -25.99
C LEU A 28 24.81 30.35 -26.81
N ASN A 29 25.49 29.29 -26.37
CA ASN A 29 26.66 28.69 -27.01
C ASN A 29 26.37 27.96 -28.33
N ARG A 30 25.09 27.73 -28.70
CA ARG A 30 24.69 27.35 -30.06
C ARG A 30 23.71 28.36 -30.64
N LEU A 31 24.22 29.25 -31.48
CA LEU A 31 23.41 30.09 -32.37
C LEU A 31 22.66 29.21 -33.39
N VAL A 32 21.44 28.77 -33.03
CA VAL A 32 20.49 28.16 -33.95
C VAL A 32 20.00 29.27 -34.90
N GLN A 33 20.72 29.47 -36.01
CA GLN A 33 20.48 30.55 -36.98
C GLN A 33 19.18 30.40 -37.80
N ASP A 34 18.38 29.35 -37.54
CA ASP A 34 17.16 29.03 -38.26
C ASP A 34 16.29 28.10 -37.40
N LEU A 35 15.25 28.64 -36.75
CA LEU A 35 14.45 27.93 -35.74
C LEU A 35 13.68 26.73 -36.33
N GLY A 36 13.19 26.86 -37.57
CA GLY A 36 12.47 25.78 -38.26
C GLY A 36 13.31 24.51 -38.45
N LYS A 37 14.65 24.61 -38.42
CA LYS A 37 15.53 23.44 -38.46
C LYS A 37 15.48 22.57 -37.20
N ARG A 38 15.11 23.13 -36.03
CA ARG A 38 14.86 22.31 -34.82
C ARG A 38 13.59 21.48 -35.01
N HIS A 39 12.54 22.09 -35.54
CA HIS A 39 11.25 21.42 -35.78
C HIS A 39 11.37 20.34 -36.87
N GLU A 40 12.09 20.64 -37.96
CA GLU A 40 12.46 19.66 -38.99
C GLU A 40 13.29 18.51 -38.40
N HIS A 41 14.26 18.79 -37.52
CA HIS A 41 15.05 17.75 -36.86
C HIS A 41 14.20 16.85 -35.93
N LEU A 42 13.31 17.43 -35.12
CA LEU A 42 12.40 16.68 -34.25
C LEU A 42 11.40 15.84 -35.06
N ALA A 43 10.88 16.36 -36.17
CA ALA A 43 10.02 15.60 -37.08
C ALA A 43 10.73 14.37 -37.66
N ILE A 44 12.03 14.49 -37.97
CA ILE A 44 12.88 13.38 -38.45
C ILE A 44 13.18 12.38 -37.33
N LEU A 45 13.44 12.83 -36.09
CA LEU A 45 13.67 11.91 -34.95
C LEU A 45 12.42 11.12 -34.54
N LEU A 46 11.24 11.69 -34.78
CA LEU A 46 9.94 11.06 -34.51
C LEU A 46 9.37 10.30 -35.73
N ASP A 47 10.14 10.15 -36.82
CA ASP A 47 9.73 9.50 -38.07
C ASP A 47 8.35 10.00 -38.61
N ILE A 48 8.03 11.28 -38.40
CA ILE A 48 6.74 11.87 -38.81
C ILE A 48 6.66 11.88 -40.35
N PRO A 49 5.71 11.16 -40.97
CA PRO A 49 5.66 11.02 -42.43
C PRO A 49 5.31 12.36 -43.11
N PRO A 50 6.20 12.94 -43.93
CA PRO A 50 5.97 14.24 -44.58
C PRO A 50 4.98 14.16 -45.75
N GLU A 51 4.46 12.97 -46.07
CA GLU A 51 3.41 12.76 -47.07
C GLU A 51 1.99 12.95 -46.48
N ASP A 52 1.83 12.94 -45.14
CA ASP A 52 0.58 13.30 -44.47
C ASP A 52 0.60 14.79 -44.10
N GLU A 53 -0.03 15.61 -44.94
CA GLU A 53 -0.10 17.06 -44.76
C GLU A 53 -0.82 17.47 -43.46
N VAL A 54 -1.75 16.67 -42.95
CA VAL A 54 -2.53 16.99 -41.74
C VAL A 54 -1.76 16.60 -40.48
N LEU A 55 -1.13 15.43 -40.47
CA LEU A 55 -0.24 15.00 -39.38
C LEU A 55 0.97 15.94 -39.26
N SER A 56 1.61 16.25 -40.39
CA SER A 56 2.75 17.14 -40.46
C SER A 56 2.37 18.57 -40.02
N PHE A 57 1.22 19.10 -40.45
CA PHE A 57 0.74 20.40 -39.97
C PHE A 57 0.46 20.39 -38.46
N SER A 58 -0.16 19.32 -37.95
CA SER A 58 -0.47 19.17 -36.52
C SER A 58 0.81 19.11 -35.67
N PHE A 59 1.81 18.35 -36.11
CA PHE A 59 3.13 18.29 -35.47
C PHE A 59 3.83 19.66 -35.48
N ASN A 60 3.93 20.30 -36.65
CA ASN A 60 4.56 21.61 -36.78
C ASN A 60 3.83 22.70 -35.96
N THR A 61 2.52 22.57 -35.75
CA THR A 61 1.75 23.47 -34.88
C THR A 61 2.09 23.25 -33.41
N VAL A 62 2.06 22.01 -32.90
CA VAL A 62 2.30 21.75 -31.47
C VAL A 62 3.76 22.01 -31.07
N VAL A 63 4.74 21.65 -31.91
CA VAL A 63 6.16 21.96 -31.63
C VAL A 63 6.43 23.48 -31.62
N ALA A 64 5.79 24.24 -32.52
CA ALA A 64 5.97 25.69 -32.56
C ALA A 64 5.34 26.43 -31.37
N LEU A 65 4.28 25.86 -30.77
CA LEU A 65 3.66 26.38 -29.55
C LEU A 65 4.43 26.00 -28.27
N CYS A 66 5.10 24.84 -28.25
CA CYS A 66 5.89 24.35 -27.10
C CYS A 66 7.36 24.83 -27.08
N ASP A 67 7.92 25.24 -28.23
CA ASP A 67 9.29 25.77 -28.32
C ASP A 67 9.34 27.26 -27.93
N PRO A 68 10.06 27.64 -26.84
CA PRO A 68 10.06 29.02 -26.32
C PRO A 68 10.67 30.06 -27.28
N PHE A 69 11.34 29.61 -28.36
CA PHE A 69 11.86 30.51 -29.38
C PHE A 69 10.85 30.83 -30.50
N THR A 70 9.75 30.08 -30.61
CA THR A 70 8.65 30.33 -31.57
C THR A 70 7.28 30.55 -30.92
N GLN A 71 7.15 30.21 -29.64
CA GLN A 71 6.00 30.48 -28.80
C GLN A 71 5.60 31.98 -28.83
N PRO A 72 4.30 32.32 -28.82
CA PRO A 72 3.84 33.71 -28.66
C PRO A 72 4.33 34.31 -27.32
N GLN A 73 4.45 35.64 -27.27
CA GLN A 73 4.87 36.32 -26.03
C GLN A 73 3.82 36.15 -24.92
N GLU A 74 4.19 35.47 -23.83
CA GLU A 74 3.38 35.36 -22.61
C GLU A 74 3.16 36.71 -21.91
N THR A 75 2.08 36.80 -21.15
CA THR A 75 1.80 37.95 -20.27
C THR A 75 1.17 37.48 -18.95
N THR A 76 1.14 38.35 -17.93
CA THR A 76 0.47 38.06 -16.66
C THR A 76 -1.05 37.87 -16.77
N GLU A 77 -1.66 38.16 -17.92
CA GLU A 77 -3.08 37.92 -18.23
C GLU A 77 -3.27 36.77 -19.23
N SER A 78 -2.19 36.15 -19.73
CA SER A 78 -2.21 35.07 -20.72
C SER A 78 -0.91 34.26 -20.63
N ILE A 79 -0.92 33.27 -19.75
CA ILE A 79 0.15 32.30 -19.54
C ILE A 79 -0.05 31.15 -20.53
N LEU A 80 1.00 30.73 -21.22
CA LEU A 80 0.92 29.64 -22.21
C LEU A 80 1.23 28.31 -21.51
N SER A 81 0.26 27.96 -20.66
CA SER A 81 0.14 26.73 -19.89
C SER A 81 -0.34 25.56 -20.75
N VAL A 82 -0.33 24.33 -20.18
CA VAL A 82 -0.80 23.11 -20.86
C VAL A 82 -2.24 23.29 -21.34
N ASP A 83 -3.09 23.86 -20.49
CA ASP A 83 -4.49 24.15 -20.78
C ASP A 83 -4.63 25.14 -21.96
N SER A 84 -3.94 26.29 -21.89
CA SER A 84 -4.00 27.34 -22.92
C SER A 84 -3.45 26.88 -24.27
N ILE A 85 -2.35 26.12 -24.29
CA ILE A 85 -1.75 25.62 -25.53
C ILE A 85 -2.62 24.53 -26.16
N SER A 86 -3.26 23.66 -25.37
CA SER A 86 -4.15 22.63 -25.93
C SER A 86 -5.37 23.22 -26.65
N ASP A 87 -5.93 24.34 -26.17
CA ASP A 87 -7.00 25.06 -26.88
C ASP A 87 -6.52 25.72 -28.18
N LEU A 88 -5.34 26.36 -28.15
CA LEU A 88 -4.72 26.94 -29.35
C LEU A 88 -4.44 25.88 -30.41
N LEU A 89 -3.92 24.72 -30.01
CA LEU A 89 -3.67 23.59 -30.90
C LEU A 89 -4.95 23.08 -31.56
N ILE A 90 -6.00 22.83 -30.77
CA ILE A 90 -7.31 22.40 -31.28
C ILE A 90 -7.86 23.43 -32.27
N ALA A 91 -7.86 24.72 -31.92
CA ALA A 91 -8.41 25.78 -32.75
C ALA A 91 -7.67 25.93 -34.10
N ILE A 92 -6.33 25.88 -34.09
CA ILE A 92 -5.50 26.02 -35.29
C ILE A 92 -5.64 24.79 -36.21
N VAL A 93 -5.58 23.58 -35.65
CA VAL A 93 -5.68 22.33 -36.42
C VAL A 93 -7.11 22.12 -36.95
N TYR A 94 -8.14 22.47 -36.19
CA TYR A 94 -9.53 22.49 -36.69
C TYR A 94 -9.71 23.47 -37.86
N GLY A 95 -9.14 24.67 -37.77
CA GLY A 95 -9.14 25.64 -38.86
C GLY A 95 -8.50 25.09 -40.14
N HIS A 96 -7.30 24.50 -40.02
CA HIS A 96 -6.61 23.88 -41.15
C HIS A 96 -7.37 22.67 -41.73
N TYR A 97 -7.93 21.80 -40.88
CA TYR A 97 -8.73 20.65 -41.30
C TYR A 97 -9.97 21.10 -42.12
N LEU A 98 -10.66 22.17 -41.71
CA LEU A 98 -11.78 22.74 -42.46
C LEU A 98 -11.35 23.35 -43.80
N GLU A 99 -10.19 24.01 -43.88
CA GLU A 99 -9.68 24.56 -45.14
C GLU A 99 -9.24 23.45 -46.12
N ALA A 100 -8.57 22.40 -45.62
CA ALA A 100 -8.15 21.25 -46.42
C ALA A 100 -9.34 20.44 -46.96
N ASN A 101 -10.39 20.25 -46.15
CA ASN A 101 -11.59 19.48 -46.52
C ASN A 101 -12.73 20.35 -47.09
N ARG A 102 -12.44 21.57 -47.54
CA ARG A 102 -13.47 22.53 -47.97
C ARG A 102 -14.26 22.12 -49.22
N GLU A 103 -13.72 21.23 -50.06
CA GLU A 103 -14.45 20.68 -51.22
C GLU A 103 -15.32 19.44 -50.87
N THR A 104 -15.14 18.85 -49.68
CA THR A 104 -15.83 17.64 -49.22
C THR A 104 -16.83 17.88 -48.09
N ILE A 105 -16.58 18.85 -47.21
CA ILE A 105 -17.48 19.23 -46.12
C ILE A 105 -18.60 20.14 -46.65
N ASN A 106 -19.86 19.72 -46.47
CA ASN A 106 -21.01 20.59 -46.70
C ASN A 106 -21.21 21.52 -45.49
N GLU A 107 -21.19 22.85 -45.69
CA GLU A 107 -21.40 23.83 -44.61
C GLU A 107 -22.78 23.68 -43.90
N GLU A 108 -23.75 22.99 -44.53
CA GLU A 108 -25.07 22.71 -43.95
C GLU A 108 -25.15 21.39 -43.13
N ASP A 109 -24.19 20.45 -43.26
CA ASP A 109 -24.21 19.11 -42.64
C ASP A 109 -22.84 18.73 -42.02
N ILE A 110 -22.34 19.51 -41.05
CA ILE A 110 -21.04 19.23 -40.40
C ILE A 110 -21.19 18.25 -39.23
N GLU A 111 -20.71 17.01 -39.40
CA GLU A 111 -20.66 16.00 -38.33
C GLU A 111 -19.45 16.25 -37.39
N LEU A 112 -19.63 17.14 -36.42
CA LEU A 112 -18.57 17.61 -35.50
C LEU A 112 -17.83 16.47 -34.78
N GLU A 113 -18.52 15.41 -34.37
CA GLU A 113 -17.91 14.26 -33.69
C GLU A 113 -16.97 13.46 -34.60
N SER A 114 -17.23 13.42 -35.91
CA SER A 114 -16.30 12.85 -36.89
C SER A 114 -15.03 13.70 -37.00
N ILE A 115 -15.15 15.04 -37.00
CA ILE A 115 -13.99 15.94 -37.09
C ILE A 115 -13.15 15.88 -35.80
N LYS A 116 -13.80 15.82 -34.63
CA LYS A 116 -13.11 15.59 -33.34
C LYS A 116 -12.30 14.29 -33.36
N PHE A 117 -12.90 13.20 -33.85
CA PHE A 117 -12.24 11.90 -33.94
C PHE A 117 -11.07 11.91 -34.94
N ASP A 118 -11.25 12.50 -36.13
CA ASP A 118 -10.16 12.64 -37.10
C ASP A 118 -8.98 13.41 -36.49
N ILE A 119 -9.23 14.58 -35.88
CA ILE A 119 -8.18 15.38 -35.22
C ILE A 119 -7.54 14.61 -34.05
N SER A 120 -8.33 13.89 -33.24
CA SER A 120 -7.77 13.10 -32.14
C SER A 120 -6.91 11.93 -32.63
N THR A 121 -7.20 11.33 -33.79
CA THR A 121 -6.31 10.30 -34.37
C THR A 121 -4.97 10.88 -34.80
N GLN A 122 -4.92 12.12 -35.29
CA GLN A 122 -3.68 12.82 -35.64
C GLN A 122 -2.86 13.12 -34.38
N PHE A 123 -3.49 13.65 -33.33
CA PHE A 123 -2.83 13.90 -32.04
C PHE A 123 -2.32 12.60 -31.40
N PHE A 124 -3.12 11.54 -31.45
CA PHE A 124 -2.76 10.20 -30.96
C PHE A 124 -1.61 9.56 -31.76
N ALA A 125 -1.54 9.78 -33.07
CA ALA A 125 -0.42 9.31 -33.88
C ALA A 125 0.90 9.97 -33.45
N ILE A 126 0.93 11.31 -33.33
CA ILE A 126 2.11 12.05 -32.83
C ILE A 126 2.48 11.57 -31.42
N LEU A 127 1.49 11.41 -30.55
CA LEU A 127 1.67 10.92 -29.18
C LEU A 127 2.34 9.54 -29.15
N ARG A 128 1.96 8.62 -30.06
CA ARG A 128 2.59 7.30 -30.15
C ARG A 128 4.04 7.34 -30.64
N TYR A 129 4.36 8.17 -31.64
CA TYR A 129 5.75 8.37 -32.08
C TYR A 129 6.63 8.88 -30.93
N ILE A 130 6.11 9.81 -30.13
CA ILE A 130 6.80 10.34 -28.94
C ILE A 130 7.07 9.23 -27.91
N HIS A 131 6.08 8.42 -27.53
CA HIS A 131 6.29 7.40 -26.51
C HIS A 131 7.18 6.24 -26.98
N SER A 132 7.31 6.01 -28.29
CA SER A 132 8.32 5.12 -28.84
C SER A 132 9.73 5.69 -28.63
N LEU A 133 9.97 6.96 -28.99
CA LEU A 133 11.26 7.65 -28.81
C LEU A 133 11.67 7.86 -27.34
N LEU A 134 10.68 7.87 -26.42
CA LEU A 134 10.87 7.94 -24.97
C LEU A 134 11.02 6.56 -24.29
N ASN A 135 11.02 5.44 -25.04
CA ASN A 135 10.99 4.07 -24.51
C ASN A 135 9.83 3.79 -23.52
N ALA A 136 8.66 4.40 -23.76
CA ALA A 136 7.50 4.42 -22.86
C ALA A 136 6.25 3.70 -23.44
N GLU A 137 6.43 2.81 -24.42
CA GLU A 137 5.30 2.21 -25.18
C GLU A 137 4.79 0.84 -24.69
N ASP A 138 5.60 0.04 -23.99
CA ASP A 138 5.24 -1.30 -23.49
C ASP A 138 5.51 -1.42 -21.98
N GLU A 139 4.42 -1.50 -21.20
CA GLU A 139 4.45 -1.63 -19.75
C GLU A 139 5.19 -2.88 -19.26
N LEU A 140 5.16 -3.98 -20.03
CA LEU A 140 5.81 -5.24 -19.69
C LEU A 140 7.30 -5.22 -20.04
N ASP A 141 7.71 -4.53 -21.10
CA ASP A 141 9.14 -4.31 -21.34
C ASP A 141 9.79 -3.56 -20.18
N LEU A 142 9.09 -2.54 -19.66
CA LEU A 142 9.51 -1.73 -18.50
C LEU A 142 9.47 -2.49 -17.18
N ARG A 143 8.37 -3.21 -16.86
CA ARG A 143 8.19 -3.90 -15.56
C ARG A 143 9.20 -5.02 -15.30
N TYR A 144 9.84 -5.55 -16.36
CA TYR A 144 10.79 -6.66 -16.27
C TYR A 144 12.23 -6.27 -16.68
N ILE A 145 12.60 -5.00 -16.54
CA ILE A 145 13.99 -4.56 -16.65
C ILE A 145 14.77 -5.02 -15.41
N GLU A 146 15.95 -5.61 -15.64
CA GLU A 146 16.86 -6.04 -14.56
C GLU A 146 17.64 -4.80 -14.08
N ASN A 147 17.09 -4.15 -13.06
CA ASN A 147 17.53 -2.84 -12.58
C ASN A 147 18.51 -2.92 -11.40
N ASP A 148 19.15 -4.07 -11.18
CA ASP A 148 20.05 -4.33 -10.04
C ASP A 148 21.42 -3.62 -10.15
N GLU A 149 22.26 -3.76 -9.12
CA GLU A 149 23.57 -3.07 -9.04
C GLU A 149 24.54 -3.43 -10.17
N GLU A 150 24.48 -4.65 -10.71
CA GLU A 150 25.39 -5.12 -11.77
C GLU A 150 24.87 -4.71 -13.16
N HIS A 151 23.55 -4.66 -13.36
CA HIS A 151 22.94 -4.54 -14.69
C HIS A 151 22.30 -3.18 -15.00
N TYR A 152 22.00 -2.31 -14.02
CA TYR A 152 21.28 -1.06 -14.29
C TYR A 152 21.97 -0.17 -15.33
N GLN A 153 23.32 -0.06 -15.28
CA GLN A 153 24.09 0.76 -16.22
C GLN A 153 24.00 0.29 -17.68
N GLU A 154 23.92 -1.04 -17.90
CA GLU A 154 23.72 -1.59 -19.24
C GLU A 154 22.26 -1.43 -19.70
N ASN A 155 21.31 -1.42 -18.75
CA ASN A 155 19.87 -1.39 -19.01
C ASN A 155 19.22 0.01 -19.06
N ILE A 156 19.91 1.10 -18.67
CA ILE A 156 19.40 2.50 -18.74
C ILE A 156 18.76 2.80 -20.11
N GLN A 157 19.42 2.42 -21.21
CA GLN A 157 18.98 2.70 -22.59
C GLN A 157 17.67 1.99 -23.00
N LEU A 158 17.12 1.09 -22.15
CA LEU A 158 15.88 0.36 -22.41
C LEU A 158 14.63 1.10 -21.89
N TRP A 159 14.79 2.17 -21.11
CA TRP A 159 13.68 2.90 -20.47
C TRP A 159 13.88 4.40 -20.34
N THR A 160 15.11 4.90 -20.48
CA THR A 160 15.35 6.34 -20.75
C THR A 160 15.26 6.62 -22.26
N PRO A 161 15.02 7.88 -22.68
CA PRO A 161 15.04 8.27 -24.09
C PRO A 161 16.38 8.00 -24.80
N GLU A 162 16.40 8.03 -26.13
CA GLU A 162 17.65 7.88 -26.91
C GLU A 162 18.68 8.99 -26.62
N GLU A 163 19.98 8.65 -26.73
CA GLU A 163 21.12 9.57 -26.57
C GLU A 163 21.03 10.80 -27.50
N ILE A 164 20.46 10.62 -28.69
CA ILE A 164 20.27 11.70 -29.68
C ILE A 164 19.26 12.75 -29.17
N LEU A 165 18.31 12.36 -28.32
CA LEU A 165 17.32 13.27 -27.73
C LEU A 165 17.79 13.86 -26.40
N TRP A 166 18.25 13.04 -25.44
CA TRP A 166 18.60 13.57 -24.10
C TRP A 166 19.88 14.40 -24.07
N SER A 167 20.76 14.27 -25.07
CA SER A 167 21.95 15.15 -25.21
C SER A 167 21.64 16.59 -25.66
N ASP A 168 20.37 16.91 -25.97
CA ASP A 168 19.86 18.27 -26.13
C ASP A 168 18.63 18.45 -25.22
N GLU A 169 18.89 18.86 -23.98
CA GLU A 169 17.91 19.04 -22.89
C GLU A 169 16.65 19.81 -23.33
N LEU A 170 16.80 20.83 -24.18
CA LEU A 170 15.69 21.63 -24.69
C LEU A 170 14.81 20.83 -25.66
N ASN A 171 15.41 20.02 -26.53
CA ASN A 171 14.65 19.14 -27.44
C ASN A 171 13.87 18.08 -26.63
N LEU A 172 14.51 17.49 -25.61
CA LEU A 172 13.84 16.55 -24.71
C LEU A 172 12.68 17.19 -23.95
N LYS A 173 12.89 18.38 -23.36
CA LYS A 173 11.82 19.15 -22.68
C LYS A 173 10.67 19.48 -23.64
N ILE A 174 10.95 19.92 -24.87
CA ILE A 174 9.92 20.17 -25.89
C ILE A 174 9.11 18.90 -26.22
N VAL A 175 9.75 17.72 -26.31
CA VAL A 175 9.05 16.45 -26.56
C VAL A 175 8.09 16.10 -25.41
N TYR A 176 8.52 16.25 -24.15
CA TYR A 176 7.63 16.07 -22.98
C TYR A 176 6.49 17.10 -22.95
N CYS A 177 6.76 18.38 -23.26
CA CYS A 177 5.73 19.42 -23.39
C CYS A 177 4.66 19.05 -24.43
N ILE A 178 5.08 18.58 -25.62
CA ILE A 178 4.17 18.15 -26.68
C ILE A 178 3.29 16.99 -26.20
N ALA A 179 3.85 15.99 -25.51
CA ALA A 179 3.06 14.88 -24.96
C ALA A 179 1.97 15.36 -23.98
N CYS A 180 2.33 16.23 -23.03
CA CYS A 180 1.39 16.83 -22.07
C CYS A 180 0.25 17.60 -22.78
N VAL A 181 0.59 18.43 -23.77
CA VAL A 181 -0.38 19.20 -24.57
C VAL A 181 -1.30 18.28 -25.39
N LEU A 182 -0.75 17.27 -26.06
CA LEU A 182 -1.54 16.33 -26.89
C LEU A 182 -2.52 15.51 -26.05
N LEU A 183 -2.11 15.06 -24.86
CA LEU A 183 -2.99 14.34 -23.93
C LEU A 183 -4.18 15.20 -23.49
N LEU A 184 -3.92 16.44 -23.06
CA LEU A 184 -4.98 17.35 -22.64
C LEU A 184 -5.86 17.78 -23.83
N ALA A 185 -5.28 17.97 -25.01
CA ALA A 185 -6.04 18.25 -26.24
C ALA A 185 -6.97 17.09 -26.63
N ILE A 186 -6.50 15.83 -26.54
CA ILE A 186 -7.35 14.66 -26.77
C ILE A 186 -8.48 14.61 -25.73
N TYR A 187 -8.21 14.84 -24.44
CA TYR A 187 -9.26 14.97 -23.42
C TYR A 187 -10.30 16.04 -23.79
N LYS A 188 -9.86 17.25 -24.16
CA LYS A 188 -10.75 18.37 -24.50
C LYS A 188 -11.65 18.09 -25.71
N LEU A 189 -11.16 17.35 -26.72
CA LEU A 189 -11.97 16.95 -27.88
C LEU A 189 -13.17 16.07 -27.50
N PHE A 190 -13.09 15.30 -26.41
CA PHE A 190 -14.17 14.47 -25.88
C PHE A 190 -14.84 15.04 -24.60
N LYS A 191 -14.45 16.25 -24.13
CA LYS A 191 -15.17 16.94 -23.06
C LYS A 191 -16.54 17.39 -23.57
N PRO A 192 -17.66 17.07 -22.87
CA PRO A 192 -18.99 17.51 -23.30
C PRO A 192 -19.13 19.03 -23.14
N THR A 193 -19.98 19.64 -23.99
CA THR A 193 -20.27 21.08 -23.93
C THR A 193 -21.15 21.49 -22.74
N SER A 194 -21.72 20.52 -22.03
CA SER A 194 -22.51 20.70 -20.81
C SER A 194 -22.62 19.39 -20.03
N GLY A 195 -22.37 19.42 -18.73
CA GLY A 195 -22.38 18.24 -17.84
C GLY A 195 -20.98 17.74 -17.48
N GLU A 196 -20.92 16.81 -16.52
CA GLU A 196 -19.67 16.16 -16.09
C GLU A 196 -18.97 15.41 -17.23
N TYR A 197 -17.65 15.29 -17.18
CA TYR A 197 -16.89 14.45 -18.11
C TYR A 197 -17.06 12.96 -17.79
N ASN A 198 -17.26 12.14 -18.81
CA ASN A 198 -17.44 10.69 -18.68
C ASN A 198 -16.29 9.96 -19.37
N LEU A 199 -15.41 9.35 -18.56
CA LEU A 199 -14.23 8.59 -19.01
C LEU A 199 -14.54 7.58 -20.12
N THR A 200 -15.68 6.89 -20.02
CA THR A 200 -16.03 5.77 -20.91
C THR A 200 -16.41 6.20 -22.32
N LEU A 201 -16.66 7.49 -22.53
CA LEU A 201 -16.88 8.08 -23.85
C LEU A 201 -15.59 8.50 -24.55
N ASN A 202 -14.45 8.49 -23.85
CA ASN A 202 -13.14 8.75 -24.46
C ASN A 202 -12.57 7.44 -25.04
N PRO A 203 -12.39 7.32 -26.37
CA PRO A 203 -11.92 6.08 -27.01
C PRO A 203 -10.47 5.72 -26.66
N TYR A 204 -9.72 6.62 -26.03
CA TYR A 204 -8.33 6.42 -25.61
C TYR A 204 -8.17 6.02 -24.13
N LEU A 205 -9.26 5.86 -23.36
CA LEU A 205 -9.23 5.53 -21.92
C LEU A 205 -8.28 4.38 -21.55
N HIS A 206 -8.37 3.25 -22.25
CA HIS A 206 -7.49 2.09 -22.01
C HIS A 206 -6.02 2.40 -22.34
N TYR A 207 -5.75 3.21 -23.38
CA TYR A 207 -4.39 3.64 -23.67
C TYR A 207 -3.85 4.60 -22.60
N PHE A 208 -4.65 5.55 -22.11
CA PHE A 208 -4.24 6.44 -21.02
C PHE A 208 -3.88 5.67 -19.74
N LEU A 209 -4.66 4.62 -19.40
CA LEU A 209 -4.35 3.72 -18.29
C LEU A 209 -3.01 2.98 -18.49
N LYS A 210 -2.77 2.40 -19.68
CA LYS A 210 -1.48 1.75 -19.99
C LYS A 210 -0.31 2.75 -19.92
N LEU A 211 -0.48 3.94 -20.50
CA LEU A 211 0.54 4.98 -20.56
C LEU A 211 0.93 5.49 -19.16
N TRP A 212 -0.06 5.60 -18.26
CA TRP A 212 0.17 5.96 -16.87
C TRP A 212 0.97 4.86 -16.14
N LYS A 213 0.70 3.58 -16.41
CA LYS A 213 1.52 2.47 -15.88
C LYS A 213 2.94 2.48 -16.45
N CYS A 214 3.13 2.82 -17.74
CA CYS A 214 4.46 2.98 -18.34
C CYS A 214 5.28 4.04 -17.60
N HIS A 215 4.75 5.26 -17.42
CA HIS A 215 5.47 6.32 -16.71
C HIS A 215 5.64 6.03 -15.21
N THR A 216 4.70 5.32 -14.57
CA THR A 216 4.89 4.84 -13.19
C THR A 216 6.04 3.83 -13.10
N ASN A 217 6.17 2.88 -14.03
CA ASN A 217 7.33 1.97 -14.06
C ASN A 217 8.66 2.68 -14.37
N ILE A 218 8.68 3.66 -15.29
CA ILE A 218 9.86 4.50 -15.55
C ILE A 218 10.30 5.25 -14.27
N ILE A 219 9.33 5.75 -13.50
CA ILE A 219 9.59 6.42 -12.23
C ILE A 219 10.14 5.45 -11.19
N LEU A 220 9.53 4.27 -11.03
CA LEU A 220 10.04 3.22 -10.13
C LEU A 220 11.49 2.84 -10.44
N LEU A 221 11.84 2.65 -11.72
CA LEU A 221 13.20 2.33 -12.16
C LEU A 221 14.21 3.42 -11.80
N GLY A 222 13.83 4.70 -11.95
CA GLY A 222 14.67 5.83 -11.57
C GLY A 222 14.82 5.98 -10.06
N LEU A 223 13.72 5.88 -9.29
CA LEU A 223 13.73 5.97 -7.82
C LEU A 223 14.50 4.82 -7.16
N GLU A 224 14.52 3.62 -7.76
CA GLU A 224 15.32 2.50 -7.27
C GLU A 224 16.84 2.75 -7.43
N ILE A 225 17.26 3.34 -8.55
CA ILE A 225 18.67 3.70 -8.78
C ILE A 225 19.08 4.86 -7.87
N ASP A 226 18.21 5.86 -7.73
CA ASP A 226 18.46 7.06 -6.90
C ASP A 226 18.69 6.69 -5.43
N ARG A 227 17.75 5.96 -4.81
CA ARG A 227 17.87 5.44 -3.44
C ARG A 227 19.07 4.51 -3.23
N ARG A 228 19.49 3.78 -4.27
CA ARG A 228 20.71 2.95 -4.24
C ARG A 228 21.97 3.80 -4.23
N ILE A 229 22.03 4.87 -5.02
CA ILE A 229 23.15 5.81 -5.05
C ILE A 229 23.23 6.56 -3.71
N GLU A 230 22.10 7.00 -3.14
CA GLU A 230 22.00 7.56 -1.79
C GLU A 230 22.58 6.61 -0.73
N PHE A 231 22.15 5.34 -0.74
CA PHE A 231 22.64 4.31 0.18
C PHE A 231 24.15 4.03 0.01
N GLN A 232 24.63 3.87 -1.23
CA GLN A 232 26.04 3.66 -1.53
C GLN A 232 26.91 4.87 -1.16
N ASN A 233 26.39 6.09 -1.29
CA ASN A 233 27.04 7.32 -0.82
C ASN A 233 27.18 7.33 0.70
N HIS A 234 26.13 6.97 1.43
CA HIS A 234 26.15 6.88 2.88
C HIS A 234 27.15 5.81 3.38
N GLU A 235 27.20 4.62 2.76
CA GLU A 235 28.17 3.58 3.14
C GLU A 235 29.63 3.92 2.78
N ASN A 236 29.89 4.51 1.61
CA ASN A 236 31.25 4.75 1.11
C ASN A 236 31.79 6.15 1.44
N SER A 237 30.98 7.03 2.03
CA SER A 237 31.28 8.47 2.19
C SER A 237 31.60 9.15 0.84
N THR A 238 30.84 8.81 -0.20
CA THR A 238 30.91 9.42 -1.53
C THR A 238 29.76 10.41 -1.75
N VAL A 239 29.84 11.19 -2.82
CA VAL A 239 28.81 12.14 -3.25
C VAL A 239 28.62 11.97 -4.77
N GLU A 240 28.25 10.76 -5.19
CA GLU A 240 27.88 10.47 -6.57
C GLU A 240 26.42 10.89 -6.80
N GLU A 241 26.14 11.64 -7.86
CA GLU A 241 24.77 12.07 -8.20
C GLU A 241 24.06 11.04 -9.09
N THR A 242 22.75 10.94 -8.94
CA THR A 242 21.87 10.22 -9.87
C THR A 242 22.08 10.71 -11.32
N PRO A 243 22.34 9.81 -12.29
CA PRO A 243 22.68 10.20 -13.66
C PRO A 243 21.70 11.19 -14.30
N GLU A 244 22.23 12.22 -14.98
CA GLU A 244 21.41 13.31 -15.55
C GLU A 244 20.33 12.84 -16.54
N VAL A 245 20.60 11.75 -17.28
CA VAL A 245 19.59 11.11 -18.15
C VAL A 245 18.39 10.58 -17.35
N ILE A 246 18.61 10.04 -16.15
CA ILE A 246 17.56 9.61 -15.23
C ILE A 246 16.85 10.83 -14.65
N LYS A 247 17.60 11.84 -14.16
CA LYS A 247 17.03 13.09 -13.64
C LYS A 247 16.06 13.74 -14.64
N GLN A 248 16.45 13.90 -15.90
CA GLN A 248 15.57 14.48 -16.94
C GLN A 248 14.42 13.54 -17.33
N THR A 249 14.63 12.22 -17.33
CA THR A 249 13.56 11.23 -17.58
C THR A 249 12.48 11.25 -16.50
N LEU A 250 12.85 11.46 -15.23
CA LEU A 250 11.93 11.62 -14.10
C LEU A 250 11.15 12.94 -14.17
N LYS A 251 11.83 14.07 -14.48
CA LYS A 251 11.19 15.39 -14.69
C LYS A 251 10.08 15.29 -15.75
N GLY A 252 10.39 14.70 -16.90
CA GLY A 252 9.42 14.54 -18.00
C GLY A 252 8.34 13.48 -17.77
N SER A 253 8.69 12.31 -17.21
CA SER A 253 7.71 11.25 -16.98
C SER A 253 6.68 11.63 -15.91
N SER A 254 7.10 12.32 -14.86
CA SER A 254 6.18 12.86 -13.84
C SER A 254 5.22 13.90 -14.42
N SER A 255 5.64 14.76 -15.36
CA SER A 255 4.72 15.72 -16.00
C SER A 255 3.70 15.06 -16.93
N ILE A 256 4.07 13.99 -17.65
CA ILE A 256 3.09 13.19 -18.43
C ILE A 256 2.13 12.46 -17.50
N ARG A 257 2.67 11.83 -16.43
CA ARG A 257 1.89 11.12 -15.41
C ARG A 257 0.86 12.04 -14.73
N TYR A 258 1.25 13.28 -14.39
CA TYR A 258 0.36 14.32 -13.87
C TYR A 258 -0.84 14.55 -14.80
N VAL A 259 -0.60 14.80 -16.09
CA VAL A 259 -1.69 15.07 -17.05
C VAL A 259 -2.62 13.85 -17.18
N LEU A 260 -2.07 12.63 -17.22
CA LEU A 260 -2.85 11.40 -17.27
C LEU A 260 -3.69 11.20 -16.00
N ALA A 261 -3.10 11.38 -14.83
CA ALA A 261 -3.80 11.25 -13.55
C ALA A 261 -4.90 12.31 -13.40
N TRP A 262 -4.63 13.57 -13.75
CA TRP A 262 -5.65 14.63 -13.76
C TRP A 262 -6.81 14.29 -14.70
N ILE A 263 -6.55 13.78 -15.91
CA ILE A 263 -7.59 13.35 -16.88
C ILE A 263 -8.42 12.18 -16.33
N LEU A 264 -7.77 11.21 -15.67
CA LEU A 264 -8.42 10.03 -15.12
C LEU A 264 -9.27 10.39 -13.89
N ASN A 265 -8.72 11.19 -12.97
CA ASN A 265 -9.37 11.63 -11.73
C ASN A 265 -10.56 12.62 -11.94
N GLN A 266 -10.90 12.96 -13.19
CA GLN A 266 -12.16 13.66 -13.54
C GLN A 266 -13.44 12.81 -13.29
N ASN A 267 -13.31 11.59 -12.77
CA ASN A 267 -14.45 10.72 -12.44
C ASN A 267 -15.04 11.06 -11.06
N PRO A 268 -16.38 11.06 -10.88
CA PRO A 268 -17.02 11.33 -9.59
C PRO A 268 -16.56 10.43 -8.42
N SER A 269 -16.06 9.23 -8.67
CA SER A 269 -15.51 8.35 -7.61
C SER A 269 -14.18 8.84 -7.01
N SER A 270 -13.50 9.80 -7.66
CA SER A 270 -12.27 10.44 -7.16
C SER A 270 -12.52 11.78 -6.46
N VAL A 271 -13.77 12.21 -6.33
CA VAL A 271 -14.09 13.42 -5.56
C VAL A 271 -14.02 13.07 -4.08
N VAL A 272 -12.95 13.51 -3.42
CA VAL A 272 -12.92 13.59 -1.96
C VAL A 272 -13.88 14.72 -1.57
N GLU A 273 -14.93 14.38 -0.82
CA GLU A 273 -15.83 15.37 -0.22
C GLU A 273 -15.12 15.97 1.01
N ASP A 274 -14.21 16.92 0.78
CA ASP A 274 -13.49 17.66 1.84
C ASP A 274 -14.51 18.40 2.74
N GLU A 275 -14.39 18.22 4.05
CA GLU A 275 -15.12 19.04 5.03
C GLU A 275 -14.41 20.39 5.19
N ASP A 276 -15.12 21.50 4.97
CA ASP A 276 -14.62 22.86 5.26
C ASP A 276 -14.17 22.97 6.74
N GLU A 277 -13.27 23.90 7.08
CA GLU A 277 -12.82 24.15 8.48
C GLU A 277 -13.95 24.47 9.48
N GLU A 278 -15.16 24.80 9.01
CA GLU A 278 -16.38 25.00 9.82
C GLU A 278 -17.36 23.81 9.81
N GLY A 279 -17.02 22.67 9.20
CA GLY A 279 -17.87 21.47 9.09
C GLY A 279 -18.95 21.58 8.02
N GLY A 280 -18.64 22.25 6.90
CA GLY A 280 -19.52 22.42 5.74
C GLY A 280 -19.24 21.39 4.65
N VAL A 281 -20.30 20.89 4.01
CA VAL A 281 -20.21 20.10 2.76
C VAL A 281 -20.44 21.05 1.59
N ILE A 282 -19.44 21.17 0.70
CA ILE A 282 -19.55 21.98 -0.51
C ILE A 282 -20.51 21.28 -1.50
N PRO A 283 -21.56 21.96 -2.02
CA PRO A 283 -22.53 21.31 -2.91
C PRO A 283 -21.90 20.90 -4.25
N ALA A 284 -22.17 19.67 -4.70
CA ALA A 284 -21.69 19.07 -5.95
C ALA A 284 -22.33 19.66 -7.25
N GLY A 285 -22.60 20.98 -7.28
CA GLY A 285 -23.35 21.67 -8.33
C GLY A 285 -22.51 22.57 -9.26
N GLU A 286 -21.28 22.91 -8.89
CA GLU A 286 -20.34 23.68 -9.73
C GLU A 286 -19.13 22.78 -10.05
N SER A 287 -19.27 21.95 -11.09
CA SER A 287 -18.38 20.82 -11.39
C SER A 287 -17.11 21.20 -12.18
N ASP A 288 -16.34 22.15 -11.67
CA ASP A 288 -14.88 22.10 -11.78
C ASP A 288 -14.35 21.61 -10.42
N LEU A 289 -13.17 20.97 -10.39
CA LEU A 289 -12.56 20.47 -9.14
C LEU A 289 -12.12 21.65 -8.24
N SER A 290 -11.49 21.36 -7.09
CA SER A 290 -11.06 22.41 -6.17
C SER A 290 -10.19 23.45 -6.92
N PRO A 291 -10.19 24.74 -6.51
CA PRO A 291 -9.38 25.77 -7.18
C PRO A 291 -7.86 25.50 -7.21
N GLN A 292 -7.39 24.43 -6.55
CA GLN A 292 -6.01 23.96 -6.54
C GLN A 292 -5.76 22.83 -7.58
N ASP A 293 -6.76 21.99 -7.88
CA ASP A 293 -6.59 20.78 -8.72
C ASP A 293 -6.15 21.07 -10.15
N ASP A 294 -6.73 22.12 -10.73
CA ASP A 294 -6.42 22.59 -12.09
C ASP A 294 -5.31 23.64 -12.12
N PHE A 295 -4.77 24.04 -10.95
CA PHE A 295 -3.91 25.23 -10.84
C PHE A 295 -2.69 25.11 -11.75
N ASP A 296 -1.94 24.01 -11.65
CA ASP A 296 -0.67 23.84 -12.37
C ASP A 296 -0.90 23.75 -13.90
N LEU A 297 -1.98 23.09 -14.33
CA LEU A 297 -2.31 22.95 -15.77
C LEU A 297 -2.72 24.27 -16.42
N LYS A 298 -3.32 25.19 -15.65
CA LYS A 298 -3.84 26.47 -16.12
C LYS A 298 -2.87 27.65 -15.93
N ASN A 299 -2.07 27.65 -14.86
CA ASN A 299 -1.32 28.83 -14.41
C ASN A 299 0.21 28.69 -14.45
N GLU A 300 0.78 27.49 -14.59
CA GLU A 300 2.23 27.34 -14.82
C GLU A 300 2.54 27.35 -16.32
N THR A 301 3.68 27.94 -16.69
CA THR A 301 4.13 27.95 -18.09
C THR A 301 4.45 26.52 -18.54
N ILE A 302 4.28 26.21 -19.83
CA ILE A 302 4.47 24.85 -20.36
C ILE A 302 5.85 24.24 -20.05
N LEU A 303 6.92 25.05 -19.97
CA LEU A 303 8.26 24.59 -19.60
C LEU A 303 8.46 24.46 -18.09
N ASN A 304 7.87 25.35 -17.28
CA ASN A 304 7.90 25.23 -15.83
C ASN A 304 7.14 23.99 -15.37
N PHE A 305 6.00 23.68 -15.99
CA PHE A 305 5.18 22.49 -15.67
C PHE A 305 5.97 21.16 -15.74
N ILE A 306 7.02 21.07 -16.56
CA ILE A 306 7.90 19.89 -16.61
C ILE A 306 8.76 19.76 -15.33
N GLN A 307 9.09 20.87 -14.65
CA GLN A 307 9.89 20.84 -13.43
C GLN A 307 9.02 20.43 -12.21
N PRO A 308 9.39 19.37 -11.47
CA PRO A 308 8.62 18.92 -10.30
C PRO A 308 8.39 20.00 -9.24
N LEU A 309 9.41 20.83 -8.98
CA LEU A 309 9.36 21.90 -7.97
C LEU A 309 8.45 23.09 -8.34
N ALA A 310 8.04 23.21 -9.61
CA ALA A 310 7.11 24.27 -10.04
C ALA A 310 5.64 23.90 -9.84
N ARG A 311 5.33 22.59 -9.76
CA ARG A 311 3.97 22.05 -9.62
C ARG A 311 3.55 22.11 -8.15
N LYS A 312 2.50 22.88 -7.85
CA LYS A 312 2.00 23.13 -6.49
C LYS A 312 1.16 21.99 -5.95
N LYS A 313 0.52 21.19 -6.81
CA LYS A 313 -0.28 20.04 -6.36
C LYS A 313 0.65 18.94 -5.81
N VAL A 314 0.29 18.45 -4.62
CA VAL A 314 0.91 17.28 -3.98
C VAL A 314 0.33 16.01 -4.61
N ASN A 315 1.18 15.01 -4.88
CA ASN A 315 0.82 13.72 -5.50
C ASN A 315 0.06 13.86 -6.84
N GLY A 316 0.38 14.89 -7.64
CA GLY A 316 -0.39 15.25 -8.84
C GLY A 316 -0.50 14.16 -9.92
N GLY A 317 0.43 13.19 -9.95
CA GLY A 317 0.41 12.02 -10.83
C GLY A 317 -0.24 10.77 -10.24
N ALA A 318 -0.75 10.79 -9.00
CA ALA A 318 -1.41 9.63 -8.39
C ALA A 318 -2.86 9.45 -8.87
N ILE A 319 -3.29 8.19 -9.03
CA ILE A 319 -4.69 7.86 -9.37
C ILE A 319 -5.52 7.62 -8.11
N SER A 320 -6.74 8.16 -8.10
CA SER A 320 -7.71 8.04 -7.00
C SER A 320 -9.12 7.62 -7.44
N ILE A 321 -9.34 7.25 -8.71
CA ILE A 321 -10.63 6.71 -9.20
C ILE A 321 -10.89 5.26 -8.73
N ASP A 322 -12.17 4.91 -8.57
CA ASP A 322 -12.59 3.51 -8.44
C ASP A 322 -12.53 2.81 -9.81
N MET A 323 -11.51 1.96 -9.98
CA MET A 323 -11.33 1.18 -11.19
C MET A 323 -12.35 0.05 -11.40
N ARG A 324 -13.16 -0.32 -10.39
CA ARG A 324 -14.13 -1.43 -10.50
C ARG A 324 -15.11 -1.19 -11.64
N LEU A 325 -15.82 -0.05 -11.62
CA LEU A 325 -16.77 0.29 -12.69
C LEU A 325 -16.07 0.69 -14.00
N VAL A 326 -14.88 1.29 -13.94
CA VAL A 326 -14.07 1.57 -15.14
C VAL A 326 -13.80 0.28 -15.91
N VAL A 327 -13.37 -0.79 -15.24
CA VAL A 327 -13.10 -2.09 -15.89
C VAL A 327 -14.39 -2.81 -16.31
N ILE A 328 -15.50 -2.68 -15.60
CA ILE A 328 -16.82 -3.16 -16.09
C ILE A 328 -17.24 -2.42 -17.37
N ALA A 329 -17.04 -1.12 -17.46
CA ALA A 329 -17.33 -0.35 -18.68
C ALA A 329 -16.41 -0.74 -19.84
N LEU A 330 -15.09 -0.91 -19.60
CA LEU A 330 -14.17 -1.43 -20.61
C LEU A 330 -14.55 -2.87 -21.03
N LEU A 331 -15.00 -3.71 -20.11
CA LEU A 331 -15.49 -5.07 -20.42
C LEU A 331 -16.72 -5.01 -21.33
N ILE A 332 -17.69 -4.13 -21.05
CA ILE A 332 -18.85 -3.90 -21.93
C ILE A 332 -18.40 -3.46 -23.32
N ILE A 333 -17.58 -2.42 -23.41
CA ILE A 333 -17.08 -1.84 -24.67
C ILE A 333 -16.32 -2.92 -25.49
N TYR A 334 -15.37 -3.63 -24.88
CA TYR A 334 -14.53 -4.57 -25.60
C TYR A 334 -15.21 -5.92 -25.91
N SER A 335 -16.22 -6.34 -25.13
CA SER A 335 -16.95 -7.60 -25.36
C SER A 335 -17.63 -7.70 -26.73
N GLY A 336 -17.95 -6.56 -27.35
CA GLY A 336 -18.49 -6.49 -28.72
C GLY A 336 -17.45 -6.31 -29.82
N THR A 337 -16.20 -5.97 -29.50
CA THR A 337 -15.17 -5.62 -30.49
C THR A 337 -14.23 -6.78 -30.78
N THR A 338 -14.11 -7.16 -32.06
CA THR A 338 -12.93 -7.90 -32.51
C THR A 338 -11.76 -6.94 -32.63
N PHE A 339 -11.14 -6.60 -31.48
CA PHE A 339 -9.88 -5.89 -31.52
C PHE A 339 -8.89 -6.70 -32.36
N THR A 340 -8.37 -6.08 -33.41
CA THR A 340 -7.09 -6.50 -33.97
C THR A 340 -6.05 -5.99 -32.98
N ALA A 341 -5.87 -6.75 -31.89
CA ALA A 341 -4.63 -6.69 -31.14
C ALA A 341 -3.52 -6.80 -32.18
N ALA A 342 -2.70 -5.75 -32.30
CA ALA A 342 -1.64 -5.67 -33.30
C ALA A 342 -0.88 -6.99 -33.24
N SER A 343 -0.80 -7.70 -34.37
CA SER A 343 -0.55 -9.14 -34.37
C SER A 343 0.76 -9.43 -33.66
N PHE A 344 0.66 -9.82 -32.39
CA PHE A 344 1.79 -10.08 -31.52
C PHE A 344 2.38 -11.41 -31.98
N GLU A 345 3.21 -11.34 -33.02
CA GLU A 345 3.91 -12.50 -33.52
C GLU A 345 4.82 -12.95 -32.39
N VAL A 346 4.59 -14.17 -31.90
CA VAL A 346 5.26 -14.77 -30.73
C VAL A 346 6.77 -14.98 -30.98
N GLU A 347 7.27 -14.51 -32.13
CA GLU A 347 8.65 -14.56 -32.59
C GLU A 347 9.38 -13.20 -32.43
N ASP A 348 8.69 -12.07 -32.17
CA ASP A 348 9.29 -10.71 -32.16
C ASP A 348 10.05 -10.34 -30.86
N LYS A 349 9.48 -10.61 -29.67
CA LYS A 349 10.11 -10.34 -28.37
C LYS A 349 10.04 -11.59 -27.47
N PRO A 350 11.15 -12.32 -27.23
CA PRO A 350 11.15 -13.49 -26.35
C PRO A 350 11.15 -13.06 -24.88
N SER A 351 10.16 -13.51 -24.10
CA SER A 351 10.07 -13.15 -22.69
C SER A 351 11.25 -13.63 -21.84
N ARG A 352 11.73 -12.75 -20.97
CA ARG A 352 12.86 -12.94 -20.04
C ARG A 352 12.54 -14.01 -19.01
N ASN A 353 11.30 -14.05 -18.53
CA ASN A 353 10.85 -14.98 -17.49
C ASN A 353 9.41 -15.48 -17.70
N GLN A 354 8.98 -16.44 -16.87
CA GLN A 354 7.65 -17.07 -16.97
C GLN A 354 6.49 -16.13 -16.55
N SER A 355 6.74 -15.16 -15.67
CA SER A 355 5.72 -14.18 -15.25
C SER A 355 5.40 -13.21 -16.39
N GLU A 356 6.43 -12.66 -17.04
CA GLU A 356 6.30 -11.84 -18.24
C GLU A 356 5.60 -12.60 -19.38
N ALA A 357 6.00 -13.86 -19.63
CA ALA A 357 5.35 -14.71 -20.63
C ALA A 357 3.86 -14.93 -20.34
N SER A 358 3.47 -15.01 -19.06
CA SER A 358 2.07 -15.09 -18.63
C SER A 358 1.33 -13.75 -18.78
N ARG A 359 1.94 -12.61 -18.44
CA ARG A 359 1.33 -11.27 -18.63
C ARG A 359 1.17 -10.93 -20.12
N ARG A 360 2.18 -11.18 -20.98
CA ARG A 360 2.04 -11.04 -22.46
C ARG A 360 0.94 -11.94 -23.02
N LEU A 361 0.84 -13.19 -22.54
CA LEU A 361 -0.26 -14.10 -22.92
C LEU A 361 -1.63 -13.64 -22.42
N ASN A 362 -1.71 -12.78 -21.40
CA ASN A 362 -2.95 -12.15 -20.98
C ASN A 362 -3.27 -10.91 -21.83
N GLN A 363 -2.30 -10.03 -22.08
CA GLN A 363 -2.48 -8.89 -22.99
C GLN A 363 -2.84 -9.33 -24.43
N SER A 364 -2.43 -10.53 -24.87
CA SER A 364 -2.87 -11.10 -26.14
C SER A 364 -4.34 -11.59 -26.18
N LYS A 365 -5.10 -11.47 -25.07
CA LYS A 365 -6.50 -11.92 -24.95
C LYS A 365 -7.39 -10.77 -24.48
N GLN A 366 -8.38 -10.41 -25.30
CA GLN A 366 -9.32 -9.30 -25.12
C GLN A 366 -9.86 -9.07 -23.69
N ILE A 367 -10.14 -10.11 -22.91
CA ILE A 367 -10.67 -9.98 -21.54
C ILE A 367 -9.56 -10.06 -20.47
N ALA A 368 -8.52 -10.89 -20.68
CA ALA A 368 -7.44 -11.01 -19.70
C ALA A 368 -6.53 -9.78 -19.69
N GLU A 369 -6.45 -9.05 -20.80
CA GLU A 369 -5.83 -7.73 -20.88
C GLU A 369 -6.45 -6.75 -19.88
N LEU A 370 -7.76 -6.82 -19.64
CA LEU A 370 -8.46 -5.97 -18.66
C LEU A 370 -8.14 -6.34 -17.21
N GLY A 371 -7.85 -7.62 -16.94
CA GLY A 371 -7.27 -8.04 -15.66
C GLY A 371 -5.83 -7.57 -15.49
N ASP A 372 -5.06 -7.53 -16.59
CA ASP A 372 -3.68 -7.05 -16.60
C ASP A 372 -3.57 -5.52 -16.46
N ILE A 373 -4.63 -4.76 -16.78
CA ILE A 373 -4.76 -3.34 -16.37
C ILE A 373 -4.72 -3.22 -14.84
N LEU A 374 -5.50 -4.06 -14.13
CA LEU A 374 -5.68 -3.98 -12.67
C LEU A 374 -4.48 -4.46 -11.85
N ILE A 375 -3.65 -5.34 -12.43
CA ILE A 375 -2.39 -5.79 -11.84
C ILE A 375 -1.37 -4.65 -11.91
N ASP A 376 -0.59 -4.43 -10.86
CA ASP A 376 0.41 -3.35 -10.79
C ASP A 376 -0.22 -1.94 -10.97
N LEU A 377 -1.39 -1.68 -10.38
CA LEU A 377 -1.92 -0.32 -10.15
C LEU A 377 -1.64 0.13 -8.72
N GLU A 378 -1.09 1.34 -8.61
CA GLU A 378 -0.60 1.92 -7.37
C GLU A 378 -1.44 3.18 -7.09
N TYR A 379 -2.42 3.05 -6.20
CA TYR A 379 -3.42 4.09 -5.89
C TYR A 379 -2.91 5.03 -4.81
N ALA A 380 -3.19 6.33 -4.95
CA ALA A 380 -2.82 7.37 -3.98
C ALA A 380 -1.33 7.33 -3.53
N ASP A 381 -0.43 7.01 -4.47
CA ASP A 381 1.01 6.99 -4.25
C ASP A 381 1.60 8.40 -4.01
N ARG A 382 2.90 8.45 -3.70
CA ARG A 382 3.64 9.70 -3.43
C ARG A 382 4.87 9.88 -4.32
N PHE A 383 4.94 9.21 -5.48
CA PHE A 383 6.16 9.23 -6.28
C PHE A 383 6.50 10.61 -6.85
N ASP A 384 5.51 11.48 -7.04
CA ASP A 384 5.76 12.87 -7.44
C ASP A 384 6.49 13.69 -6.36
N GLU A 385 6.33 13.33 -5.07
CA GLU A 385 7.05 13.96 -3.96
C GLU A 385 8.43 13.31 -3.72
N ASP A 386 8.55 11.98 -3.90
CA ASP A 386 9.85 11.30 -4.01
C ASP A 386 10.72 11.94 -5.11
N ILE A 387 10.12 12.32 -6.24
CA ILE A 387 10.80 13.02 -7.34
C ILE A 387 11.13 14.48 -7.00
N LYS A 388 10.31 15.18 -6.20
CA LYS A 388 10.66 16.54 -5.73
C LYS A 388 11.89 16.51 -4.84
N TYR A 389 11.95 15.58 -3.88
CA TYR A 389 13.07 15.40 -2.94
C TYR A 389 14.44 15.35 -3.64
N ILE A 390 14.56 14.60 -4.75
CA ILE A 390 15.77 14.51 -5.58
C ILE A 390 16.28 15.88 -6.06
N PHE A 391 15.37 16.83 -6.31
CA PHE A 391 15.70 18.17 -6.82
C PHE A 391 15.69 19.26 -5.75
N GLU A 392 15.11 19.02 -4.57
CA GLU A 392 15.19 19.96 -3.43
C GLU A 392 16.62 19.99 -2.85
N TYR A 393 17.29 18.83 -2.76
CA TYR A 393 18.69 18.74 -2.31
C TYR A 393 19.68 19.49 -3.22
N GLU A 394 19.43 19.56 -4.54
CA GLU A 394 20.27 20.32 -5.49
C GLU A 394 20.31 21.82 -5.19
N TYR A 395 19.26 22.38 -4.57
CA TYR A 395 19.19 23.81 -4.27
C TYR A 395 19.89 24.18 -2.97
N ASP A 396 19.80 23.36 -1.92
CA ASP A 396 20.27 23.75 -0.59
C ASP A 396 21.80 23.72 -0.47
N ASP A 397 22.48 22.79 -1.16
CA ASP A 397 23.95 22.69 -1.19
C ASP A 397 24.61 23.95 -1.79
N SER A 398 23.90 24.67 -2.67
CA SER A 398 24.33 25.96 -3.21
C SER A 398 24.35 27.09 -2.17
N SER A 399 23.66 26.93 -1.03
CA SER A 399 23.49 27.96 0.01
C SER A 399 24.31 27.70 1.29
N TYR A 400 24.60 26.43 1.60
CA TYR A 400 25.30 26.04 2.83
C TYR A 400 26.84 26.03 2.73
N ALA A 401 27.40 25.92 1.53
CA ALA A 401 28.85 25.91 1.30
C ALA A 401 29.59 27.14 1.88
N ASP A 402 28.93 28.29 1.95
CA ASP A 402 29.48 29.56 2.46
C ASP A 402 29.32 29.73 4.00
N ARG A 403 28.81 28.72 4.74
CA ARG A 403 28.62 28.76 6.21
C ARG A 403 29.39 27.72 7.02
N PHE A 404 29.63 26.53 6.51
CA PHE A 404 30.20 25.44 7.33
C PHE A 404 31.68 25.59 7.72
N ASP A 405 32.43 26.50 7.08
CA ASP A 405 33.89 26.63 7.26
C ASP A 405 34.32 27.44 8.52
N GLU A 406 33.38 28.09 9.23
CA GLU A 406 33.67 28.78 10.52
C GLU A 406 33.35 27.91 11.76
N ASP A 407 32.23 27.18 11.79
CA ASP A 407 31.74 26.51 13.02
C ASP A 407 32.45 25.18 13.34
N ILE A 408 32.85 24.39 12.34
CA ILE A 408 33.60 23.12 12.54
C ILE A 408 34.91 23.35 13.32
N LYS A 409 35.43 24.59 13.31
CA LYS A 409 36.66 24.98 13.98
C LYS A 409 36.55 25.13 15.50
N TYR A 410 35.33 25.23 16.05
CA TYR A 410 35.13 25.44 17.50
C TYR A 410 34.89 24.15 18.30
N ILE A 411 34.56 23.04 17.63
CA ILE A 411 34.17 21.78 18.30
C ILE A 411 35.39 20.90 18.65
N PHE A 412 36.51 21.05 17.95
CA PHE A 412 37.66 20.12 18.04
C PHE A 412 38.77 20.46 19.06
N GLU A 413 38.62 21.48 19.93
CA GLU A 413 39.71 21.93 20.83
C GLU A 413 39.44 21.79 22.35
N TYR A 414 38.36 21.11 22.77
CA TYR A 414 38.02 20.93 24.20
C TYR A 414 37.69 19.49 24.64
N GLU A 415 38.58 18.54 24.34
CA GLU A 415 38.55 17.18 24.92
C GLU A 415 39.91 16.77 25.53
N TYR A 416 40.47 17.55 26.47
CA TYR A 416 41.54 17.05 27.36
C TYR A 416 41.83 17.88 28.64
N ASP A 417 40.98 17.79 29.67
CA ASP A 417 41.44 17.64 31.07
C ASP A 417 40.31 17.00 31.91
N GLY A 418 40.63 16.48 33.11
CA GLY A 418 39.69 15.72 33.92
C GLY A 418 39.47 16.24 35.34
N SER A 419 38.40 15.70 35.95
CA SER A 419 38.10 15.65 37.39
C SER A 419 37.46 16.86 38.08
N SER A 420 36.79 16.51 39.19
CA SER A 420 36.20 17.34 40.25
C SER A 420 34.81 17.95 40.03
N ASP A 421 34.06 17.91 41.12
CA ASP A 421 32.64 18.25 41.29
C ASP A 421 32.42 19.77 41.39
N VAL A 422 31.20 20.25 41.12
CA VAL A 422 30.57 21.37 41.85
C VAL A 422 29.04 21.42 41.59
N GLU A 423 28.28 21.85 42.59
CA GLU A 423 26.81 22.01 42.58
C GLU A 423 26.38 23.42 42.10
N TRP A 424 25.15 23.86 42.49
CA TRP A 424 24.58 25.22 42.41
C TRP A 424 24.04 25.66 41.03
N SER A 425 22.91 26.35 40.91
CA SER A 425 21.77 26.58 41.84
C SER A 425 20.62 27.28 41.10
N GLU A 426 19.37 27.01 41.47
CA GLU A 426 18.19 27.68 40.90
C GLU A 426 18.08 29.17 41.28
N GLY A 427 17.28 29.92 40.51
CA GLY A 427 16.87 31.29 40.81
C GLY A 427 15.58 31.67 40.10
N GLU A 428 14.49 31.84 40.85
CA GLU A 428 13.18 32.26 40.35
C GLU A 428 13.11 33.79 40.16
N GLU A 429 12.30 34.27 39.19
CA GLU A 429 11.62 35.56 39.30
C GLU A 429 10.13 35.44 38.90
N GLU A 430 9.24 35.94 39.75
CA GLU A 430 7.78 35.96 39.54
C GLU A 430 7.33 37.14 38.63
N HIS A 431 6.12 37.08 38.05
CA HIS A 431 4.97 37.88 38.55
C HIS A 431 3.63 37.78 37.75
N ASN A 432 2.53 37.61 38.52
CA ASN A 432 1.18 38.22 38.41
C ASN A 432 0.52 38.51 37.02
N GLY A 433 -0.75 38.18 36.74
CA GLY A 433 -1.87 37.64 37.56
C GLY A 433 -3.11 38.57 37.62
N LYS A 434 -4.35 38.00 37.62
CA LYS A 434 -5.66 38.57 38.09
C LYS A 434 -6.85 37.63 37.81
N GLU A 435 -7.65 37.20 38.81
CA GLU A 435 -8.88 37.82 39.41
C GLU A 435 -10.13 37.80 38.50
N SER A 436 -11.38 37.51 38.93
CA SER A 436 -12.03 37.14 40.22
C SER A 436 -13.37 36.37 39.90
N GLU A 437 -14.30 35.91 40.76
CA GLU A 437 -14.71 36.19 42.15
C GLU A 437 -14.88 34.87 42.96
N THR A 438 -15.92 34.68 43.80
CA THR A 438 -15.97 33.64 44.85
C THR A 438 -17.38 33.12 45.22
N LYS A 439 -17.44 32.00 45.97
CA LYS A 439 -18.22 31.72 47.23
C LYS A 439 -18.36 30.20 47.45
N SER A 440 -18.31 29.61 48.66
CA SER A 440 -17.92 30.08 50.01
C SER A 440 -17.80 28.87 50.97
N GLN A 441 -16.84 28.86 51.91
CA GLN A 441 -16.62 27.77 52.90
C GLN A 441 -17.55 27.85 54.15
N PRO A 442 -17.42 26.96 55.17
CA PRO A 442 -16.33 27.09 56.17
C PRO A 442 -15.68 25.77 56.68
N GLU A 443 -14.33 25.76 56.66
CA GLU A 443 -13.39 25.34 57.74
C GLU A 443 -13.58 24.03 58.57
N SER A 444 -12.56 23.23 58.92
CA SER A 444 -11.08 23.22 58.68
C SER A 444 -10.45 21.95 59.35
N LYS A 445 -9.15 21.72 59.67
CA LYS A 445 -7.94 22.59 59.80
C LYS A 445 -6.59 21.82 59.81
N ILE A 446 -5.73 22.14 58.83
CA ILE A 446 -4.25 22.27 58.88
C ILE A 446 -3.37 21.11 59.43
N ARG A 447 -2.66 20.44 58.51
CA ARG A 447 -1.18 20.36 58.38
C ARG A 447 -0.89 20.00 56.89
N ASN A 448 -0.07 20.75 56.13
CA ASN A 448 1.40 20.67 56.03
C ASN A 448 1.86 19.28 55.54
N GLU A 449 2.58 19.10 54.42
CA GLU A 449 3.31 20.05 53.54
C GLU A 449 3.24 19.65 52.03
N THR A 450 3.96 20.38 51.15
CA THR A 450 4.15 20.15 49.69
C THR A 450 4.76 18.77 49.38
N ALA A 451 4.50 18.05 48.27
CA ALA A 451 4.19 18.36 46.86
C ALA A 451 5.43 18.28 45.94
N ASP A 452 5.59 17.11 45.31
CA ASP A 452 6.61 16.77 44.29
C ASP A 452 5.99 16.71 42.88
N GLU A 453 6.85 16.50 41.87
CA GLU A 453 6.53 16.36 40.44
C GLU A 453 5.63 15.16 40.09
N PRO A 454 4.97 15.14 38.90
CA PRO A 454 4.14 14.02 38.46
C PRO A 454 4.97 12.78 38.06
N GLN A 455 5.48 12.07 39.08
CA GLN A 455 5.87 10.68 38.96
C GLN A 455 4.69 9.86 38.40
N VAL A 456 4.95 8.93 37.48
CA VAL A 456 3.97 7.91 37.10
C VAL A 456 3.86 6.91 38.26
N GLU A 457 3.01 7.24 39.25
CA GLU A 457 2.71 6.36 40.37
C GLU A 457 2.02 5.08 39.87
N ASN A 458 2.84 4.05 39.67
CA ASN A 458 2.40 2.67 39.51
C ASN A 458 1.58 2.26 40.74
N ASN A 459 0.26 2.41 40.63
CA ASN A 459 -0.73 1.98 41.62
C ASN A 459 -0.82 0.45 41.63
N LEU A 460 0.22 -0.19 42.18
CA LEU A 460 0.21 -1.58 42.61
C LEU A 460 -0.75 -1.72 43.79
N VAL A 461 -2.02 -1.97 43.47
CA VAL A 461 -3.08 -2.20 44.47
C VAL A 461 -2.76 -3.49 45.24
N GLU A 462 -2.28 -3.34 46.47
CA GLU A 462 -2.13 -4.48 47.39
C GLU A 462 -3.51 -5.06 47.77
N GLU A 463 -3.55 -6.39 47.78
CA GLU A 463 -4.61 -7.30 48.21
C GLU A 463 -5.90 -6.69 48.81
N THR A 464 -6.98 -6.78 48.05
CA THR A 464 -8.21 -7.36 48.59
C THR A 464 -8.67 -8.52 47.70
N GLU A 465 -9.19 -9.59 48.31
CA GLU A 465 -9.94 -10.64 47.60
C GLU A 465 -11.35 -10.11 47.19
N ALA A 466 -11.38 -8.95 46.53
CA ALA A 466 -12.59 -8.39 45.95
C ALA A 466 -13.12 -9.32 44.86
N ILE A 467 -14.45 -9.42 44.78
CA ILE A 467 -15.11 -10.21 43.74
C ILE A 467 -15.22 -9.32 42.50
N GLU A 468 -14.12 -9.27 41.73
CA GLU A 468 -14.05 -8.60 40.42
C GLU A 468 -14.73 -9.46 39.35
N PHE A 469 -16.07 -9.41 39.35
CA PHE A 469 -16.89 -9.78 38.19
C PHE A 469 -17.39 -8.52 37.49
N ASP A 470 -17.48 -8.54 36.16
CA ASP A 470 -18.17 -7.50 35.40
C ASP A 470 -19.71 -7.63 35.48
N GLU A 471 -20.43 -6.71 34.83
CA GLU A 471 -21.91 -6.69 34.81
C GLU A 471 -22.52 -7.97 34.17
N PHE A 472 -21.72 -8.73 33.42
CA PHE A 472 -22.10 -9.99 32.76
C PHE A 472 -21.63 -11.23 33.54
N GLY A 473 -20.86 -11.06 34.61
CA GLY A 473 -20.40 -12.11 35.51
C GLY A 473 -19.06 -12.76 35.13
N ARG A 474 -18.28 -12.19 34.20
CA ARG A 474 -16.96 -12.73 33.82
C ARG A 474 -15.91 -12.38 34.85
N ASP A 475 -14.94 -13.28 35.05
CA ASP A 475 -13.92 -13.18 36.11
C ASP A 475 -12.70 -12.36 35.66
N TRP A 476 -12.55 -11.14 36.18
CA TRP A 476 -11.47 -10.20 35.84
C TRP A 476 -10.19 -10.38 36.67
N ARG A 477 -10.22 -11.22 37.72
CA ARG A 477 -9.11 -11.36 38.68
C ARG A 477 -7.87 -11.96 38.03
N ASP A 478 -6.69 -11.44 38.37
CA ASP A 478 -5.40 -11.85 37.81
C ASP A 478 -4.82 -13.07 38.55
N ILE A 479 -5.34 -14.27 38.26
CA ILE A 479 -4.99 -15.54 38.92
C ILE A 479 -4.99 -16.75 37.95
N PRO A 480 -4.20 -17.81 38.19
CA PRO A 480 -4.25 -19.03 37.38
C PRO A 480 -5.64 -19.67 37.37
N ARG A 481 -6.07 -20.24 36.24
CA ARG A 481 -7.43 -20.78 36.06
C ARG A 481 -7.48 -22.32 36.03
N GLY A 482 -8.40 -22.92 36.78
CA GLY A 482 -8.77 -24.33 36.65
C GLY A 482 -7.68 -25.30 37.13
N ASP A 483 -7.34 -26.31 36.32
CA ASP A 483 -6.27 -27.25 36.67
C ASP A 483 -4.91 -26.55 36.92
N ASN A 484 -4.68 -25.38 36.31
CA ASN A 484 -3.41 -24.64 36.43
C ASN A 484 -3.17 -24.02 37.81
N GLU A 485 -4.21 -23.92 38.66
CA GLU A 485 -4.08 -23.51 40.07
C GLU A 485 -3.16 -24.45 40.88
N LYS A 486 -2.96 -25.69 40.41
CA LYS A 486 -2.33 -26.77 41.17
C LYS A 486 -1.01 -27.16 40.52
N LEU A 487 0.02 -27.41 41.34
CA LEU A 487 1.27 -28.03 40.89
C LEU A 487 1.12 -29.54 40.80
N ARG A 488 1.72 -30.15 39.77
CA ARG A 488 1.81 -31.61 39.67
C ARG A 488 2.62 -32.17 40.84
N LYS A 489 2.20 -33.34 41.32
CA LYS A 489 2.78 -34.04 42.49
C LYS A 489 4.30 -34.28 42.40
N ASN A 490 4.85 -34.39 41.19
CA ASN A 490 6.29 -34.53 40.99
C ASN A 490 7.06 -33.23 41.34
N PHE A 491 6.55 -32.05 40.95
CA PHE A 491 7.17 -30.77 41.29
C PHE A 491 6.95 -30.41 42.77
N LEU A 492 5.78 -30.73 43.35
CA LEU A 492 5.57 -30.63 44.80
C LEU A 492 6.57 -31.49 45.59
N LYS A 493 6.92 -32.68 45.07
CA LYS A 493 7.99 -33.51 45.66
C LYS A 493 9.37 -32.86 45.46
N LEU A 494 9.69 -32.38 44.25
CA LEU A 494 10.96 -31.72 43.93
C LEU A 494 11.22 -30.52 44.85
N PHE A 495 10.25 -29.60 44.94
CA PHE A 495 10.34 -28.40 45.79
C PHE A 495 10.45 -28.78 47.27
N SER A 496 9.71 -29.81 47.72
CA SER A 496 9.82 -30.31 49.08
C SER A 496 11.18 -30.95 49.37
N ASP A 497 11.80 -31.64 48.42
CA ASP A 497 13.11 -32.29 48.62
C ASP A 497 14.25 -31.27 48.56
N PHE A 498 14.16 -30.24 47.70
CA PHE A 498 15.03 -29.05 47.74
C PHE A 498 14.92 -28.27 49.06
N ASP A 499 13.70 -28.03 49.56
CA ASP A 499 13.48 -27.34 50.84
C ASP A 499 14.04 -28.13 52.04
N LYS A 500 14.37 -29.42 51.89
CA LYS A 500 15.05 -30.28 52.90
C LYS A 500 16.57 -30.32 52.79
N MET A 501 17.19 -29.76 51.74
CA MET A 501 18.65 -29.82 51.57
C MET A 501 19.38 -28.94 52.61
N GLU A 502 20.46 -29.47 53.21
CA GLU A 502 21.29 -28.74 54.18
C GLU A 502 22.16 -27.66 53.51
N ASP A 503 22.70 -27.97 52.31
CA ASP A 503 23.28 -26.98 51.40
C ASP A 503 22.43 -26.91 50.13
N LYS A 504 21.83 -25.74 49.87
CA LYS A 504 20.99 -25.53 48.68
C LYS A 504 21.81 -25.33 47.41
N ASN A 505 23.09 -24.96 47.54
CA ASN A 505 23.98 -24.71 46.39
C ASN A 505 24.40 -26.00 45.68
N SER A 506 24.17 -27.18 46.29
CA SER A 506 24.42 -28.49 45.67
C SER A 506 23.17 -29.06 44.96
N SER A 507 22.20 -28.22 44.59
CA SER A 507 21.02 -28.63 43.83
C SER A 507 21.28 -28.54 42.33
N ASP A 508 21.24 -29.68 41.64
CA ASP A 508 21.25 -29.73 40.17
C ASP A 508 19.89 -29.34 39.55
N ASP A 509 18.82 -29.22 40.35
CA ASP A 509 17.44 -29.08 39.85
C ASP A 509 16.88 -27.63 39.86
N ILE A 510 17.41 -26.74 40.70
CA ILE A 510 16.83 -25.42 41.05
C ILE A 510 17.93 -24.43 41.45
N PHE A 511 17.93 -23.21 40.87
CA PHE A 511 18.86 -22.15 41.25
C PHE A 511 18.50 -21.51 42.60
N THR A 512 19.52 -21.06 43.33
CA THR A 512 19.41 -20.59 44.73
C THR A 512 19.29 -19.08 44.88
N SER A 513 19.58 -18.30 43.84
CA SER A 513 19.72 -16.85 43.91
C SER A 513 19.48 -16.18 42.56
N TRP A 514 19.06 -14.91 42.59
CA TRP A 514 18.84 -14.12 41.37
C TRP A 514 20.07 -14.07 40.47
N GLY A 515 21.28 -13.94 41.00
CA GLY A 515 22.51 -13.92 40.19
C GLY A 515 22.77 -15.19 39.38
N GLN A 516 22.37 -16.36 39.90
CA GLN A 516 22.46 -17.63 39.16
C GLN A 516 21.43 -17.68 38.02
N LEU A 517 20.19 -17.28 38.29
CA LEU A 517 19.13 -17.24 37.27
C LEU A 517 19.42 -16.17 36.20
N TYR A 518 19.83 -14.98 36.60
CA TYR A 518 20.21 -13.87 35.70
C TYR A 518 21.36 -14.26 34.76
N GLY A 519 22.45 -14.83 35.30
CA GLY A 519 23.57 -15.29 34.47
C GLY A 519 23.18 -16.42 33.52
N CYS A 520 22.26 -17.31 33.93
CA CYS A 520 21.69 -18.34 33.06
C CYS A 520 20.79 -17.73 31.97
N LEU A 521 19.93 -16.76 32.31
CA LEU A 521 19.06 -16.04 31.37
C LEU A 521 19.88 -15.28 30.34
N GLN A 522 20.92 -14.54 30.76
CA GLN A 522 21.83 -13.83 29.85
C GLN A 522 22.54 -14.81 28.89
N PHE A 523 22.97 -15.98 29.38
CA PHE A 523 23.55 -17.01 28.53
C PHE A 523 22.54 -17.51 27.46
N VAL A 524 21.32 -17.90 27.85
CA VAL A 524 20.30 -18.39 26.89
C VAL A 524 19.61 -17.29 26.07
N THR A 525 19.80 -16.02 26.43
CA THR A 525 19.40 -14.88 25.60
C THR A 525 20.29 -14.79 24.34
N LEU A 526 21.57 -15.17 24.45
CA LEU A 526 22.60 -15.00 23.41
C LEU A 526 23.13 -16.30 22.79
N ASN A 527 22.86 -17.46 23.39
CA ASN A 527 23.39 -18.76 22.96
C ASN A 527 22.25 -19.77 22.84
N SER A 528 22.07 -20.38 21.66
CA SER A 528 21.11 -21.47 21.52
C SER A 528 21.59 -22.75 22.22
N ILE A 529 20.70 -23.36 23.02
CA ILE A 529 20.87 -24.70 23.60
C ILE A 529 19.96 -25.74 22.93
N GLU A 530 19.13 -25.34 21.97
CA GLU A 530 18.12 -26.21 21.38
C GLU A 530 18.71 -27.36 20.57
N GLY A 531 18.08 -28.53 20.66
CA GLY A 531 18.54 -29.73 19.95
C GLY A 531 19.70 -30.47 20.63
N ASN A 532 20.31 -29.92 21.69
CA ASN A 532 21.15 -30.69 22.61
C ASN A 532 20.33 -31.10 23.84
N THR A 533 19.66 -32.24 23.77
CA THR A 533 18.72 -32.72 24.80
C THR A 533 19.35 -32.84 26.19
N GLU A 534 20.66 -33.11 26.32
CA GLU A 534 21.30 -33.14 27.65
C GLU A 534 21.38 -31.73 28.27
N ILE A 535 21.55 -30.67 27.46
CA ILE A 535 21.58 -29.28 27.94
C ILE A 535 20.15 -28.73 28.11
N GLU A 536 19.22 -29.06 27.20
CA GLU A 536 17.80 -28.75 27.38
C GLU A 536 17.28 -29.32 28.72
N GLU A 537 17.52 -30.60 29.01
CA GLU A 537 17.09 -31.25 30.26
C GLU A 537 17.83 -30.75 31.51
N ARG A 538 19.11 -30.35 31.41
CA ARG A 538 19.93 -29.94 32.59
C ARG A 538 20.02 -28.44 32.85
N VAL A 539 19.63 -27.59 31.90
CA VAL A 539 19.71 -26.12 32.03
C VAL A 539 18.33 -25.50 31.83
N GLY A 540 17.66 -25.79 30.71
CA GLY A 540 16.35 -25.21 30.43
C GLY A 540 15.27 -25.67 31.41
N GLN A 541 15.23 -26.96 31.77
CA GLN A 541 14.30 -27.43 32.81
C GLN A 541 14.62 -26.84 34.20
N VAL A 542 15.88 -26.53 34.51
CA VAL A 542 16.28 -25.89 35.77
C VAL A 542 15.79 -24.44 35.84
N VAL A 543 15.84 -23.69 34.73
CA VAL A 543 15.22 -22.36 34.61
C VAL A 543 13.71 -22.44 34.89
N LEU A 544 13.00 -23.39 34.26
CA LEU A 544 11.56 -23.61 34.46
C LEU A 544 11.23 -24.00 35.92
N ASN A 545 11.98 -24.94 36.50
CA ASN A 545 11.81 -25.36 37.90
C ASN A 545 11.98 -24.17 38.87
N THR A 546 12.98 -23.33 38.61
CA THR A 546 13.33 -22.16 39.42
C THR A 546 12.22 -21.11 39.38
N ILE A 547 11.76 -20.73 38.19
CA ILE A 547 10.71 -19.73 38.00
C ILE A 547 9.38 -20.25 38.57
N SER A 548 9.03 -21.51 38.30
CA SER A 548 7.85 -22.17 38.89
C SER A 548 7.89 -22.18 40.42
N LYS A 549 9.04 -22.46 41.05
CA LYS A 549 9.19 -22.39 42.51
C LYS A 549 9.09 -20.95 43.03
N ALA A 550 9.67 -19.97 42.36
CA ALA A 550 9.58 -18.56 42.75
C ALA A 550 8.10 -18.08 42.77
N ILE A 551 7.34 -18.45 41.74
CA ILE A 551 5.89 -18.18 41.67
C ILE A 551 5.13 -18.90 42.79
N TRP A 552 5.44 -20.18 43.05
CA TRP A 552 4.77 -20.94 44.11
C TRP A 552 5.11 -20.41 45.52
N ASP A 553 6.35 -20.01 45.77
CA ASP A 553 6.76 -19.40 47.03
C ASP A 553 6.07 -18.03 47.22
N LYS A 554 5.98 -17.19 46.18
CA LYS A 554 5.18 -15.93 46.18
C LYS A 554 3.72 -16.22 46.56
N ALA A 555 3.07 -17.14 45.86
CA ALA A 555 1.67 -17.53 46.11
C ALA A 555 1.42 -18.25 47.46
N ASN A 556 2.47 -18.56 48.23
CA ASN A 556 2.38 -19.12 49.58
C ASN A 556 2.96 -18.17 50.65
N ASN A 557 3.24 -16.91 50.31
CA ASN A 557 3.87 -15.90 51.16
C ASN A 557 5.16 -16.40 51.85
N ARG A 558 6.00 -17.10 51.06
CA ARG A 558 7.30 -17.64 51.48
C ARG A 558 8.43 -16.74 50.97
N PRO A 559 9.45 -16.43 51.80
CA PRO A 559 10.60 -15.66 51.35
C PRO A 559 11.46 -16.49 50.38
N ASN A 560 11.55 -16.03 49.13
CA ASN A 560 12.42 -16.59 48.09
C ASN A 560 13.37 -15.47 47.57
N PRO A 561 14.68 -15.72 47.43
CA PRO A 561 15.64 -14.75 46.86
C PRO A 561 15.48 -14.50 45.35
N ILE A 562 14.51 -15.15 44.69
CA ILE A 562 14.10 -14.94 43.30
C ILE A 562 12.62 -14.52 43.32
N ASN A 563 12.33 -13.37 42.73
CA ASN A 563 11.00 -12.79 42.61
C ASN A 563 10.56 -12.85 41.13
N PRO A 564 9.36 -13.39 40.79
CA PRO A 564 8.83 -13.36 39.43
C PRO A 564 8.85 -11.96 38.79
N HIS A 565 8.60 -10.91 39.57
CA HIS A 565 8.66 -9.53 39.08
C HIS A 565 10.03 -9.16 38.49
N HIS A 566 11.15 -9.66 39.05
CA HIS A 566 12.49 -9.42 38.47
C HIS A 566 12.70 -10.17 37.15
N VAL A 567 12.02 -11.32 36.94
CA VAL A 567 12.03 -12.05 35.66
C VAL A 567 11.26 -11.26 34.61
N SER A 568 10.09 -10.73 34.98
CA SER A 568 9.29 -9.84 34.12
C SER A 568 10.08 -8.57 33.73
N GLN A 569 10.69 -7.90 34.71
CA GLN A 569 11.59 -6.76 34.47
C GLN A 569 12.74 -7.12 33.52
N TYR A 570 13.43 -8.25 33.73
CA TYR A 570 14.52 -8.70 32.84
C TYR A 570 14.04 -8.90 31.40
N PHE A 571 12.84 -9.45 31.20
CA PHE A 571 12.25 -9.63 29.88
C PHE A 571 11.90 -8.31 29.20
N ALA A 572 11.50 -7.29 29.95
CA ALA A 572 11.18 -5.95 29.45
C ALA A 572 12.40 -5.02 29.26
N LEU A 573 13.62 -5.44 29.62
CA LEU A 573 14.83 -4.69 29.31
C LEU A 573 15.11 -4.73 27.80
N SER A 574 15.46 -3.57 27.23
CA SER A 574 16.05 -3.49 25.89
C SER A 574 17.34 -4.31 25.80
N ALA A 575 17.59 -4.89 24.64
CA ALA A 575 18.89 -5.43 24.26
C ALA A 575 19.85 -4.30 23.86
N SER A 576 21.14 -4.54 24.05
CA SER A 576 22.21 -3.69 23.48
C SER A 576 22.52 -4.10 22.04
N GLU A 577 23.13 -3.19 21.27
CA GLU A 577 23.50 -3.42 19.86
C GLU A 577 24.35 -4.69 19.70
N ASP A 578 25.38 -4.88 20.53
CA ASP A 578 26.20 -6.10 20.59
C ASP A 578 25.36 -7.39 20.71
N GLU A 579 24.34 -7.39 21.58
CA GLU A 579 23.47 -8.54 21.82
C GLU A 579 22.53 -8.82 20.62
N ILE A 580 22.10 -7.75 19.93
CA ILE A 580 21.30 -7.82 18.71
C ILE A 580 22.14 -8.36 17.56
N THR A 581 23.34 -7.82 17.31
CA THR A 581 24.26 -8.26 16.24
C THR A 581 24.64 -9.73 16.40
N VAL A 582 25.03 -10.17 17.60
CA VAL A 582 25.33 -11.59 17.89
C VAL A 582 24.14 -12.50 17.58
N THR A 583 22.91 -12.03 17.75
CA THR A 583 21.71 -12.80 17.41
C THR A 583 21.43 -12.76 15.90
N GLN A 584 21.61 -11.62 15.22
CA GLN A 584 21.42 -11.48 13.78
C GLN A 584 22.43 -12.31 12.96
N GLU A 585 23.68 -12.44 13.42
CA GLU A 585 24.67 -13.36 12.82
C GLU A 585 24.15 -14.81 12.74
N ASN A 586 23.40 -15.24 13.75
CA ASN A 586 22.84 -16.59 13.86
C ASN A 586 21.44 -16.72 13.25
N ASN A 587 20.65 -15.64 13.22
CA ASN A 587 19.25 -15.64 12.79
C ASN A 587 18.84 -14.29 12.16
N LYS A 588 19.05 -14.14 10.84
CA LYS A 588 18.81 -12.93 10.03
C LYS A 588 17.34 -12.49 9.88
N LEU A 589 16.46 -12.82 10.82
CA LEU A 589 15.00 -12.60 10.74
C LEU A 589 14.45 -11.68 11.85
N ILE A 590 15.32 -10.94 12.54
CA ILE A 590 14.91 -9.88 13.47
C ILE A 590 14.94 -8.54 12.73
N VAL A 591 13.76 -7.93 12.59
CA VAL A 591 13.59 -6.57 12.06
C VAL A 591 13.23 -5.67 13.25
N PRO A 592 14.14 -4.78 13.70
CA PRO A 592 13.79 -3.75 14.67
C PRO A 592 12.94 -2.68 14.00
N ILE A 593 11.66 -2.62 14.35
CA ILE A 593 10.87 -1.38 14.21
C ILE A 593 10.86 -0.68 15.56
N PHE A 594 10.51 -1.42 16.60
CA PHE A 594 10.58 -1.00 18.00
C PHE A 594 11.82 -1.59 18.69
N ASN A 595 12.20 -0.99 19.83
CA ASN A 595 13.30 -1.45 20.68
C ASN A 595 13.21 -2.96 20.97
N ILE A 596 14.20 -3.73 20.50
CA ILE A 596 14.25 -5.18 20.73
C ILE A 596 14.49 -5.47 22.22
N THR A 597 13.64 -6.29 22.81
CA THR A 597 13.75 -6.74 24.20
C THR A 597 14.68 -7.94 24.36
N LYS A 598 15.19 -8.16 25.59
CA LYS A 598 15.89 -9.40 25.94
C LYS A 598 15.00 -10.65 25.85
N PHE A 599 13.67 -10.50 25.90
CA PHE A 599 12.76 -11.62 25.64
C PHE A 599 12.70 -12.01 24.15
N GLU A 600 12.73 -11.06 23.22
CA GLU A 600 12.80 -11.37 21.78
C GLU A 600 14.08 -12.12 21.42
N LEU A 601 15.24 -11.68 21.89
CA LEU A 601 16.49 -12.40 21.66
C LEU A 601 16.45 -13.83 22.24
N PHE A 602 15.89 -13.99 23.44
CA PHE A 602 15.67 -15.30 24.05
C PHE A 602 14.66 -16.17 23.26
N LEU A 603 13.60 -15.58 22.71
CA LEU A 603 12.61 -16.24 21.85
C LEU A 603 13.21 -16.67 20.51
N HIS A 604 14.10 -15.86 19.92
CA HIS A 604 14.78 -16.19 18.67
C HIS A 604 15.89 -17.24 18.83
N ASN A 605 16.64 -17.22 19.94
CA ASN A 605 17.74 -18.16 20.19
C ASN A 605 17.29 -19.48 20.86
N ASN A 606 16.23 -19.46 21.67
CA ASN A 606 15.74 -20.63 22.43
C ASN A 606 14.20 -20.71 22.48
N SER A 607 13.60 -20.72 21.29
CA SER A 607 12.16 -20.61 21.06
C SER A 607 11.27 -21.50 21.94
N LYS A 608 11.59 -22.78 22.12
CA LYS A 608 10.83 -23.70 22.98
C LYS A 608 10.90 -23.24 24.42
N LEU A 609 12.12 -23.00 24.92
CA LEU A 609 12.35 -22.66 26.32
C LEU A 609 11.72 -21.32 26.68
N ALA A 610 11.95 -20.27 25.88
CA ALA A 610 11.38 -18.95 26.11
C ALA A 610 9.85 -18.98 26.20
N ARG A 611 9.20 -19.68 25.25
CA ARG A 611 7.74 -19.88 25.27
C ARG A 611 7.27 -20.72 26.48
N CYS A 612 8.01 -21.74 26.90
CA CYS A 612 7.70 -22.53 28.10
C CYS A 612 7.88 -21.73 29.40
N VAL A 613 8.85 -20.81 29.42
CA VAL A 613 9.07 -19.89 30.55
C VAL A 613 7.95 -18.86 30.62
N MET A 614 7.47 -18.35 29.48
CA MET A 614 6.28 -17.49 29.45
C MET A 614 5.01 -18.24 29.88
N ASP A 615 4.83 -19.50 29.46
CA ASP A 615 3.73 -20.36 29.94
C ASP A 615 3.74 -20.51 31.47
N GLU A 616 4.92 -20.56 32.11
CA GLU A 616 5.07 -20.56 33.57
C GLU A 616 4.90 -19.17 34.20
N MET A 617 5.40 -18.09 33.60
CA MET A 617 5.26 -16.72 34.11
C MET A 617 3.78 -16.29 34.14
N LEU A 618 2.99 -16.70 33.15
CA LEU A 618 1.52 -16.56 33.15
C LEU A 618 0.84 -17.32 34.32
N MET A 619 1.56 -18.11 35.13
CA MET A 619 1.03 -18.71 36.35
C MET A 619 1.27 -17.87 37.61
N CYS A 620 1.83 -16.67 37.47
CA CYS A 620 1.98 -15.70 38.56
C CYS A 620 0.70 -14.86 38.74
N SER A 621 0.19 -14.80 39.97
CA SER A 621 -0.96 -13.94 40.30
C SER A 621 -0.55 -12.48 40.41
N GLY A 622 -1.38 -11.59 39.84
CA GLY A 622 -1.16 -10.15 39.80
C GLY A 622 -0.22 -9.68 38.67
N GLU A 623 0.16 -10.56 37.75
CA GLU A 623 1.12 -10.27 36.67
C GLU A 623 0.62 -10.72 35.27
N ARG A 624 -0.47 -11.48 35.16
CA ARG A 624 -0.93 -12.06 33.87
C ARG A 624 -1.36 -11.00 32.86
N ARG A 625 -2.13 -9.99 33.29
CA ARG A 625 -2.53 -8.88 32.39
C ARG A 625 -1.34 -8.06 31.93
N VAL A 626 -0.37 -7.82 32.81
CA VAL A 626 0.88 -7.11 32.49
C VAL A 626 1.73 -7.92 31.49
N LEU A 627 1.81 -9.25 31.66
CA LEU A 627 2.51 -10.14 30.74
C LEU A 627 1.79 -10.26 29.38
N ILE A 628 0.45 -10.23 29.34
CA ILE A 628 -0.30 -10.18 28.07
C ILE A 628 -0.05 -8.84 27.36
N TRP A 629 -0.11 -7.71 28.08
CA TRP A 629 0.17 -6.39 27.52
C TRP A 629 1.61 -6.29 26.98
N PHE A 630 2.59 -6.78 27.74
CA PHE A 630 3.98 -6.93 27.30
C PHE A 630 4.11 -7.78 26.02
N LEU A 631 3.41 -8.91 25.93
CA LEU A 631 3.41 -9.79 24.75
C LEU A 631 2.78 -9.15 23.50
N THR A 632 1.96 -8.11 23.63
CA THR A 632 1.26 -7.47 22.51
C THR A 632 1.81 -6.09 22.13
N HIS A 633 2.40 -5.34 23.07
CA HIS A 633 2.87 -3.97 22.85
C HIS A 633 4.41 -3.83 22.80
N ASN A 634 5.15 -4.67 23.53
CA ASN A 634 6.60 -4.46 23.73
C ASN A 634 7.48 -5.35 22.84
N LEU A 635 6.90 -6.16 21.95
CA LEU A 635 7.63 -7.11 21.10
C LEU A 635 7.37 -6.82 19.63
N ASN A 636 8.42 -6.85 18.80
CA ASN A 636 8.28 -6.74 17.35
C ASN A 636 7.50 -7.95 16.79
N LEU A 637 6.63 -7.70 15.80
CA LEU A 637 5.80 -8.75 15.20
C LEU A 637 6.68 -9.77 14.47
N SER A 638 6.66 -11.02 14.95
CA SER A 638 7.47 -12.09 14.40
C SER A 638 6.66 -13.38 14.20
N ASN A 639 7.14 -14.26 13.33
CA ASN A 639 6.53 -15.58 13.11
C ASN A 639 6.53 -16.42 14.39
N LEU A 640 7.50 -16.19 15.28
CA LEU A 640 7.60 -16.85 16.59
C LEU A 640 6.58 -16.30 17.59
N LEU A 641 6.22 -15.02 17.50
CA LEU A 641 5.17 -14.41 18.31
C LEU A 641 3.78 -14.84 17.83
N ILE A 642 3.49 -14.76 16.52
CA ILE A 642 2.19 -15.15 15.94
C ILE A 642 1.86 -16.63 16.26
N ASP A 643 2.82 -17.56 16.08
CA ASP A 643 2.64 -18.97 16.43
C ASP A 643 2.53 -19.19 17.96
N TYR A 644 3.14 -18.35 18.80
CA TYR A 644 2.94 -18.42 20.25
C TYR A 644 1.53 -18.01 20.66
N VAL A 645 1.04 -16.86 20.18
CA VAL A 645 -0.31 -16.34 20.45
C VAL A 645 -1.37 -17.32 19.93
N TYR A 646 -1.20 -17.83 18.70
CA TYR A 646 -2.06 -18.89 18.16
C TYR A 646 -2.10 -20.13 19.04
N GLN A 647 -0.94 -20.68 19.44
CA GLN A 647 -0.89 -21.86 20.30
C GLN A 647 -1.50 -21.60 21.68
N LEU A 648 -1.42 -20.36 22.20
CA LEU A 648 -1.94 -20.01 23.52
C LEU A 648 -3.47 -19.94 23.49
N LEU A 649 -4.04 -19.22 22.53
CA LEU A 649 -5.49 -19.14 22.30
C LEU A 649 -6.09 -20.52 21.96
N ALA A 650 -5.46 -21.28 21.06
CA ALA A 650 -5.91 -22.62 20.69
C ALA A 650 -5.71 -23.69 21.79
N GLY A 651 -5.12 -23.35 22.94
CA GLY A 651 -4.91 -24.26 24.07
C GLY A 651 -3.88 -25.36 23.80
N LEU A 652 -2.90 -25.09 22.94
CA LEU A 652 -1.80 -25.96 22.55
C LEU A 652 -0.51 -25.71 23.38
N ARG A 653 -0.41 -24.56 24.06
CA ARG A 653 0.61 -24.30 25.09
C ARG A 653 0.32 -25.11 26.37
N GLY A 654 1.37 -25.53 27.08
CA GLY A 654 1.30 -26.40 28.25
C GLY A 654 1.97 -27.76 28.01
N ASN A 655 1.46 -28.85 28.58
CA ASN A 655 2.05 -30.18 28.39
C ASN A 655 1.70 -30.80 27.02
N SER A 656 2.17 -30.20 25.94
CA SER A 656 2.04 -30.66 24.57
C SER A 656 3.35 -31.25 24.02
N LYS A 657 3.24 -32.13 23.01
CA LYS A 657 4.38 -32.87 22.47
C LYS A 657 5.42 -31.99 21.76
N SER A 658 5.07 -30.77 21.37
CA SER A 658 5.98 -29.79 20.76
C SER A 658 6.92 -29.13 21.78
N GLN A 659 6.64 -29.22 23.08
CA GLN A 659 7.48 -28.62 24.13
C GLN A 659 8.61 -29.54 24.62
N THR A 660 8.70 -30.80 24.16
CA THR A 660 9.72 -31.74 24.64
C THR A 660 11.15 -31.24 24.39
N PRO A 661 12.07 -31.38 25.36
CA PRO A 661 11.96 -32.21 26.57
C PRO A 661 11.27 -31.54 27.78
N TYR A 662 10.87 -30.27 27.68
CA TYR A 662 10.37 -29.49 28.82
C TYR A 662 9.02 -29.98 29.38
N LEU A 663 8.88 -29.86 30.70
CA LEU A 663 7.71 -30.26 31.47
C LEU A 663 7.08 -29.05 32.18
N PHE A 664 5.98 -28.53 31.63
CA PHE A 664 5.15 -27.51 32.29
C PHE A 664 4.59 -28.05 33.62
N THR A 665 4.71 -27.26 34.70
CA THR A 665 4.70 -27.77 36.08
C THR A 665 3.31 -27.93 36.69
N ARG A 666 2.32 -27.20 36.15
CA ARG A 666 0.94 -27.19 36.65
C ARG A 666 0.14 -28.42 36.21
N GLU A 667 -0.92 -28.75 36.95
CA GLU A 667 -1.86 -29.80 36.56
C GLU A 667 -2.66 -29.36 35.32
N GLY A 668 -3.30 -30.34 34.66
CA GLY A 668 -3.88 -30.18 33.33
C GLY A 668 -2.85 -30.40 32.20
N ASN A 669 -3.33 -30.27 30.96
CA ASN A 669 -2.50 -30.43 29.74
C ASN A 669 -2.25 -29.12 28.99
N LYS A 670 -3.05 -28.07 29.24
CA LYS A 670 -2.91 -26.76 28.58
C LYS A 670 -2.73 -25.61 29.57
N VAL A 671 -2.24 -24.48 29.07
CA VAL A 671 -2.37 -23.18 29.71
C VAL A 671 -3.83 -22.71 29.57
N ASN A 672 -4.41 -22.22 30.67
CA ASN A 672 -5.76 -21.70 30.74
C ASN A 672 -5.73 -20.17 30.89
N LEU A 673 -6.37 -19.48 29.95
CA LEU A 673 -6.75 -18.08 30.03
C LEU A 673 -8.27 -17.97 30.28
N SER A 674 -8.72 -16.93 30.98
CA SER A 674 -10.14 -16.56 31.06
C SER A 674 -10.66 -16.04 29.72
N GLU A 675 -11.96 -15.85 29.59
CA GLU A 675 -12.56 -15.25 28.38
C GLU A 675 -12.09 -13.80 28.19
N VAL A 676 -11.97 -13.04 29.28
CA VAL A 676 -11.42 -11.67 29.29
C VAL A 676 -9.96 -11.66 28.88
N GLU A 677 -9.14 -12.58 29.39
CA GLU A 677 -7.71 -12.68 29.02
C GLU A 677 -7.49 -13.13 27.57
N GLN A 678 -8.37 -14.00 27.02
CA GLN A 678 -8.32 -14.40 25.61
C GLN A 678 -8.72 -13.25 24.68
N SER A 679 -9.77 -12.52 25.04
CA SER A 679 -10.24 -11.35 24.30
C SER A 679 -9.21 -10.22 24.33
N MET A 680 -8.72 -9.84 25.51
CA MET A 680 -7.67 -8.83 25.66
C MET A 680 -6.39 -9.22 24.90
N LEU A 681 -5.94 -10.47 24.99
CA LEU A 681 -4.80 -10.95 24.19
C LEU A 681 -5.05 -10.79 22.68
N LEU A 682 -6.27 -11.00 22.20
CA LEU A 682 -6.57 -10.98 20.76
C LEU A 682 -6.87 -9.58 20.20
N HIS A 683 -7.66 -8.73 20.87
CA HIS A 683 -7.85 -7.33 20.45
C HIS A 683 -6.50 -6.59 20.44
N GLU A 684 -5.73 -6.67 21.53
CA GLU A 684 -4.45 -5.97 21.64
C GLU A 684 -3.42 -6.51 20.63
N PHE A 685 -3.38 -7.82 20.38
CA PHE A 685 -2.47 -8.39 19.38
C PHE A 685 -2.84 -8.00 17.94
N LEU A 686 -4.13 -7.98 17.59
CA LEU A 686 -4.57 -7.58 16.25
C LEU A 686 -4.34 -6.08 16.01
N THR A 687 -4.63 -5.23 17.00
CA THR A 687 -4.42 -3.78 16.92
C THR A 687 -2.94 -3.43 16.79
N ASN A 688 -2.07 -3.97 17.66
CA ASN A 688 -0.63 -3.72 17.56
C ASN A 688 0.00 -4.39 16.33
N SER A 689 -0.54 -5.52 15.84
CA SER A 689 -0.14 -6.07 14.53
C SER A 689 -0.47 -5.13 13.38
N ASN A 690 -1.59 -4.40 13.43
CA ASN A 690 -1.93 -3.41 12.41
C ASN A 690 -0.94 -2.23 12.44
N VAL A 691 -0.62 -1.70 13.62
CA VAL A 691 0.38 -0.62 13.79
C VAL A 691 1.75 -1.07 13.28
N TYR A 692 2.21 -2.26 13.65
CA TYR A 692 3.49 -2.78 13.15
C TYR A 692 3.51 -2.95 11.62
N LEU A 693 2.38 -3.37 11.03
CA LEU A 693 2.29 -3.59 9.58
C LEU A 693 2.05 -2.30 8.78
N SER A 694 1.49 -1.23 9.36
CA SER A 694 1.44 0.09 8.72
C SER A 694 2.82 0.73 8.54
N ALA A 695 3.86 0.18 9.18
CA ALA A 695 5.24 0.59 8.94
C ALA A 695 5.74 0.36 7.49
N THR A 696 5.00 -0.33 6.61
CA THR A 696 5.31 -0.28 5.16
C THR A 696 5.24 1.12 4.58
N ASP A 697 4.44 1.99 5.20
CA ASP A 697 4.13 3.32 4.72
C ASP A 697 4.94 4.39 5.48
N GLY A 698 5.85 3.95 6.38
CA GLY A 698 6.77 4.73 7.19
C GLY A 698 6.19 5.20 8.53
N ILE A 699 6.82 4.82 9.64
CA ILE A 699 6.49 5.35 10.98
C ILE A 699 7.64 6.23 11.48
N GLU A 700 7.32 7.45 11.90
CA GLU A 700 8.22 8.33 12.67
C GLU A 700 8.27 7.82 14.12
N ILE A 701 9.48 7.53 14.63
CA ILE A 701 9.65 6.89 15.95
C ILE A 701 10.23 7.85 16.99
N ASP A 702 11.19 8.70 16.60
CA ASP A 702 11.59 9.94 17.27
C ASP A 702 12.46 10.78 16.30
N ASP A 703 12.66 12.07 16.58
CA ASP A 703 13.54 13.02 15.86
C ASP A 703 13.47 12.97 14.31
N GLY A 704 12.27 12.73 13.76
CA GLY A 704 12.00 12.77 12.32
C GLY A 704 12.47 11.55 11.52
N TYR A 705 13.12 10.56 12.14
CA TYR A 705 13.54 9.33 11.46
C TYR A 705 12.34 8.41 11.19
N LYS A 706 12.10 8.12 9.91
CA LYS A 706 11.08 7.18 9.44
C LYS A 706 11.65 5.78 9.29
N VAL A 707 11.14 4.83 10.07
CA VAL A 707 11.45 3.40 9.91
C VAL A 707 10.42 2.77 8.96
N VAL A 708 10.92 2.15 7.90
CA VAL A 708 10.11 1.51 6.84
C VAL A 708 10.28 -0.01 6.90
N LEU A 709 9.17 -0.73 7.08
CA LEU A 709 9.13 -2.19 7.01
C LEU A 709 9.10 -2.64 5.55
N ALA A 710 10.10 -3.43 5.13
CA ALA A 710 10.13 -4.02 3.80
C ALA A 710 8.84 -4.79 3.48
N GLU A 711 8.13 -4.39 2.42
CA GLU A 711 6.78 -4.86 2.11
C GLU A 711 6.70 -6.39 1.89
N SER A 712 7.77 -7.01 1.41
CA SER A 712 7.89 -8.48 1.28
C SER A 712 7.87 -9.22 2.63
N ILE A 713 8.38 -8.60 3.69
CA ILE A 713 8.35 -9.12 5.07
C ILE A 713 6.95 -8.89 5.66
N ALA A 714 6.37 -7.70 5.44
CA ALA A 714 5.01 -7.38 5.88
C ALA A 714 3.95 -8.30 5.24
N LYS A 715 3.98 -8.50 3.92
CA LYS A 715 3.15 -9.47 3.18
C LYS A 715 3.23 -10.86 3.79
N LYS A 716 4.44 -11.33 4.12
CA LYS A 716 4.68 -12.65 4.74
C LYS A 716 4.07 -12.76 6.14
N HIS A 717 4.21 -11.74 6.99
CA HIS A 717 3.56 -11.72 8.30
C HIS A 717 2.03 -11.66 8.18
N MET A 718 1.50 -10.87 7.23
CA MET A 718 0.07 -10.78 6.99
C MET A 718 -0.54 -12.12 6.52
N SER A 719 0.06 -12.84 5.56
CA SER A 719 -0.44 -14.18 5.19
C SER A 719 -0.45 -15.15 6.39
N ILE A 720 0.54 -15.07 7.29
CA ILE A 720 0.60 -15.90 8.51
C ILE A 720 -0.48 -15.49 9.54
N LEU A 721 -0.75 -14.19 9.71
CA LEU A 721 -1.89 -13.70 10.51
C LEU A 721 -3.22 -14.17 9.91
N CYS A 722 -3.41 -14.07 8.59
CA CYS A 722 -4.62 -14.53 7.90
C CYS A 722 -4.84 -16.04 8.07
N LEU A 723 -3.77 -16.83 8.09
CA LEU A 723 -3.82 -18.26 8.43
C LEU A 723 -4.21 -18.48 9.90
N MET A 724 -3.61 -17.75 10.85
CA MET A 724 -3.97 -17.80 12.28
C MET A 724 -5.46 -17.48 12.48
N ILE A 725 -5.93 -16.34 11.99
CA ILE A 725 -7.31 -15.87 12.14
C ILE A 725 -8.28 -16.88 11.54
N ASN A 726 -7.99 -17.44 10.36
CA ASN A 726 -8.81 -18.49 9.76
C ASN A 726 -8.89 -19.77 10.59
N GLN A 727 -7.85 -20.13 11.37
CA GLN A 727 -7.91 -21.25 12.30
C GLN A 727 -8.67 -20.89 13.59
N LEU A 728 -8.48 -19.69 14.14
CA LEU A 728 -9.24 -19.21 15.32
C LEU A 728 -10.75 -19.15 15.04
N ILE A 729 -11.15 -18.75 13.82
CA ILE A 729 -12.55 -18.85 13.34
C ILE A 729 -13.01 -20.31 13.27
N LYS A 730 -12.20 -21.23 12.72
CA LYS A 730 -12.54 -22.67 12.60
C LYS A 730 -12.65 -23.39 13.95
N ILE A 731 -11.92 -22.94 14.96
CA ILE A 731 -11.96 -23.47 16.34
C ILE A 731 -13.13 -22.82 17.12
N GLY A 732 -13.65 -21.67 16.67
CA GLY A 732 -14.76 -20.96 17.31
C GLY A 732 -14.34 -19.99 18.42
N ILE A 733 -13.09 -19.51 18.38
CA ILE A 733 -12.57 -18.47 19.29
C ILE A 733 -12.93 -17.07 18.77
N ILE A 734 -12.93 -16.90 17.44
CA ILE A 734 -13.46 -15.71 16.76
C ILE A 734 -14.86 -16.06 16.26
N ASN A 735 -15.88 -15.37 16.77
CA ASN A 735 -17.27 -15.58 16.34
C ASN A 735 -17.68 -14.54 15.30
N LEU A 736 -18.00 -14.98 14.08
CA LEU A 736 -18.52 -14.08 13.05
C LEU A 736 -20.07 -14.01 13.04
N ALA A 737 -20.75 -14.92 13.74
CA ALA A 737 -22.20 -15.07 13.69
C ALA A 737 -22.87 -14.51 14.94
N GLN A 738 -23.40 -13.28 14.85
CA GLN A 738 -24.16 -12.63 15.92
C GLN A 738 -25.36 -13.48 16.37
N GLN A 739 -25.32 -14.11 17.55
CA GLN A 739 -26.44 -14.91 18.08
C GLN A 739 -27.38 -14.12 19.01
N GLY A 740 -27.73 -12.88 18.62
CA GLY A 740 -28.83 -12.13 19.23
C GLY A 740 -30.20 -12.44 18.60
N GLN A 741 -31.27 -12.36 19.39
CA GLN A 741 -32.61 -12.04 18.89
C GLN A 741 -32.78 -10.50 18.91
N PRO A 742 -33.59 -9.89 18.03
CA PRO A 742 -33.61 -8.42 17.85
C PRO A 742 -34.09 -7.58 19.07
N ASP A 743 -34.59 -8.21 20.13
CA ASP A 743 -35.25 -7.55 21.26
C ASP A 743 -34.35 -7.35 22.51
N GLU A 744 -33.15 -7.95 22.57
CA GLU A 744 -32.22 -7.80 23.70
C GLU A 744 -31.04 -6.87 23.35
N LYS A 745 -31.15 -5.59 23.74
CA LYS A 745 -30.16 -4.53 23.40
C LYS A 745 -28.82 -4.60 24.14
N ASN A 746 -28.62 -5.56 25.04
CA ASN A 746 -27.42 -5.70 25.88
C ASN A 746 -26.81 -7.11 25.72
N VAL A 747 -26.42 -7.48 24.50
CA VAL A 747 -25.54 -8.64 24.27
C VAL A 747 -24.11 -8.13 24.16
N ASP A 748 -23.34 -8.31 25.24
CA ASP A 748 -21.89 -8.12 25.25
C ASP A 748 -21.24 -9.30 24.53
N ASP A 749 -20.85 -9.07 23.27
CA ASP A 749 -20.12 -10.04 22.44
C ASP A 749 -18.61 -9.72 22.48
N ILE A 750 -17.97 -10.03 23.62
CA ILE A 750 -16.51 -10.00 23.87
C ILE A 750 -15.67 -10.85 22.89
N HIS A 751 -16.31 -11.45 21.88
CA HIS A 751 -15.71 -12.24 20.80
C HIS A 751 -16.04 -11.70 19.39
N ASP A 752 -16.63 -10.50 19.30
CA ASP A 752 -16.74 -9.74 18.05
C ASP A 752 -15.48 -8.91 17.82
N TYR A 753 -14.56 -9.47 17.02
CA TYR A 753 -13.32 -8.82 16.58
C TYR A 753 -13.45 -8.22 15.17
N LYS A 754 -14.68 -7.98 14.66
CA LYS A 754 -14.89 -7.65 13.25
C LYS A 754 -14.29 -6.31 12.85
N ASN A 755 -14.29 -5.33 13.73
CA ASN A 755 -13.77 -3.99 13.44
C ASN A 755 -12.24 -4.04 13.32
N GLU A 756 -11.58 -4.67 14.29
CA GLU A 756 -10.13 -4.90 14.33
C GLU A 756 -9.67 -5.71 13.12
N LEU A 757 -10.42 -6.76 12.75
CA LEU A 757 -10.11 -7.56 11.57
C LEU A 757 -10.38 -6.81 10.26
N GLN A 758 -11.39 -5.95 10.17
CA GLN A 758 -11.59 -5.10 8.98
C GLN A 758 -10.46 -4.08 8.84
N VAL A 759 -10.10 -3.38 9.92
CA VAL A 759 -9.00 -2.40 9.95
C VAL A 759 -7.66 -3.06 9.64
N LEU A 760 -7.36 -4.22 10.25
CA LEU A 760 -6.13 -4.97 9.99
C LEU A 760 -6.00 -5.44 8.53
N LEU A 761 -7.12 -5.77 7.87
CA LEU A 761 -7.09 -6.41 6.55
C LEU A 761 -7.31 -5.44 5.38
N ILE A 762 -7.95 -4.27 5.58
CA ILE A 762 -8.35 -3.39 4.48
C ILE A 762 -7.16 -2.90 3.64
N ASN A 763 -6.08 -2.44 4.27
CA ASN A 763 -4.83 -2.00 3.62
C ASN A 763 -4.10 -3.15 2.90
N TRP A 764 -4.55 -4.40 3.09
CA TRP A 764 -3.91 -5.61 2.60
C TRP A 764 -4.74 -6.36 1.54
N ILE A 765 -5.97 -5.92 1.24
CA ILE A 765 -6.85 -6.52 0.22
C ILE A 765 -6.17 -6.57 -1.15
N GLY A 766 -5.52 -5.48 -1.58
CA GLY A 766 -4.78 -5.44 -2.85
C GLY A 766 -3.40 -6.10 -2.79
N LYS A 767 -2.81 -6.24 -1.59
CA LYS A 767 -1.42 -6.68 -1.39
C LYS A 767 -1.28 -8.18 -1.09
N VAL A 768 -2.28 -8.83 -0.48
CA VAL A 768 -2.21 -10.23 0.02
C VAL A 768 -3.51 -11.02 -0.25
N PRO A 769 -3.47 -12.11 -1.04
CA PRO A 769 -4.67 -12.89 -1.37
C PRO A 769 -5.40 -13.50 -0.17
N GLU A 770 -4.69 -13.95 0.87
CA GLU A 770 -5.34 -14.49 2.07
C GLU A 770 -6.08 -13.40 2.87
N ALA A 771 -5.55 -12.17 2.87
CA ALA A 771 -6.18 -11.03 3.54
C ALA A 771 -7.47 -10.62 2.84
N ARG A 772 -7.44 -10.56 1.51
CA ARG A 772 -8.63 -10.35 0.66
C ARG A 772 -9.71 -11.39 0.93
N GLN A 773 -9.39 -12.69 0.83
CA GLN A 773 -10.36 -13.77 1.08
C GLN A 773 -10.96 -13.70 2.49
N LEU A 774 -10.15 -13.35 3.49
CA LEU A 774 -10.60 -13.23 4.88
C LEU A 774 -11.47 -11.98 5.12
N PHE A 775 -11.13 -10.83 4.52
CA PHE A 775 -11.93 -9.60 4.61
C PHE A 775 -13.33 -9.80 4.03
N PHE A 776 -13.44 -10.32 2.80
CA PHE A 776 -14.74 -10.59 2.18
C PHE A 776 -15.54 -11.66 2.95
N LYS A 777 -14.88 -12.69 3.50
CA LYS A 777 -15.53 -13.67 4.39
C LYS A 777 -16.11 -13.02 5.67
N ILE A 778 -15.46 -12.00 6.22
CA ILE A 778 -15.95 -11.25 7.38
C ILE A 778 -17.07 -10.28 6.99
N LYS A 779 -16.93 -9.57 5.86
CA LYS A 779 -17.97 -8.69 5.29
C LYS A 779 -19.24 -9.49 4.99
N ASN A 780 -19.13 -10.65 4.34
CA ASN A 780 -20.26 -11.51 3.99
C ASN A 780 -20.94 -12.13 5.22
N ALA A 781 -20.19 -12.40 6.30
CA ALA A 781 -20.76 -12.84 7.57
C ALA A 781 -21.62 -11.77 8.28
N ASN A 782 -21.54 -10.49 7.89
CA ASN A 782 -22.49 -9.46 8.31
C ASN A 782 -23.80 -9.48 7.50
N TYR A 783 -23.78 -10.01 6.27
CA TYR A 783 -24.96 -10.15 5.42
C TYR A 783 -25.71 -11.49 5.59
N GLU A 784 -25.03 -12.57 6.04
CA GLU A 784 -25.63 -13.89 6.27
C GLU A 784 -26.58 -14.00 7.51
N LYS A 785 -27.45 -13.00 7.75
CA LYS A 785 -28.49 -13.09 8.78
C LYS A 785 -29.91 -12.65 8.40
N VAL A 786 -30.27 -12.76 7.12
CA VAL A 786 -31.59 -13.29 6.78
C VAL A 786 -31.44 -14.38 5.72
N PRO A 787 -31.80 -15.66 5.98
CA PRO A 787 -32.13 -16.55 4.88
C PRO A 787 -33.38 -15.99 4.22
N LYS A 788 -33.22 -15.22 3.12
CA LYS A 788 -34.31 -14.88 2.19
C LYS A 788 -34.88 -16.23 1.75
N VAL A 789 -35.97 -16.66 2.41
CA VAL A 789 -36.81 -17.76 1.92
C VAL A 789 -37.11 -17.45 0.46
N GLU A 790 -37.00 -18.44 -0.42
CA GLU A 790 -37.38 -18.34 -1.83
C GLU A 790 -38.91 -18.19 -1.98
N GLN A 791 -39.45 -17.10 -1.42
CA GLN A 791 -40.57 -16.41 -2.01
C GLN A 791 -40.04 -15.93 -3.36
N ALA A 792 -40.38 -16.67 -4.42
CA ALA A 792 -40.11 -16.26 -5.80
C ALA A 792 -40.47 -14.77 -5.92
N PRO A 793 -39.57 -13.93 -6.46
CA PRO A 793 -39.59 -12.49 -6.22
C PRO A 793 -40.98 -11.95 -6.52
N SER A 794 -41.58 -11.31 -5.51
CA SER A 794 -42.78 -10.53 -5.74
C SER A 794 -42.45 -9.53 -6.84
N GLU A 795 -43.09 -9.65 -8.01
CA GLU A 795 -42.84 -8.78 -9.18
C GLU A 795 -43.23 -7.33 -8.86
N VAL A 796 -42.37 -6.66 -8.09
CA VAL A 796 -42.34 -5.21 -7.91
C VAL A 796 -41.84 -4.67 -9.23
N LYS A 797 -42.78 -4.42 -10.14
CA LYS A 797 -42.47 -3.86 -11.47
C LYS A 797 -41.97 -2.44 -11.29
N VAL A 798 -40.65 -2.32 -11.14
CA VAL A 798 -39.92 -1.10 -11.45
C VAL A 798 -40.21 -0.79 -12.91
N THR A 799 -40.61 0.44 -13.18
CA THR A 799 -40.78 0.94 -14.54
C THR A 799 -39.55 1.74 -14.96
N GLU A 800 -39.20 1.71 -16.24
CA GLU A 800 -38.10 2.51 -16.81
C GLU A 800 -38.22 4.00 -16.48
N ALA A 801 -39.45 4.49 -16.28
CA ALA A 801 -39.71 5.86 -15.86
C ALA A 801 -39.21 6.16 -14.43
N GLU A 802 -39.43 5.24 -13.48
CA GLU A 802 -38.94 5.37 -12.10
C GLU A 802 -37.42 5.22 -12.01
N GLU A 803 -36.84 4.36 -12.86
CA GLU A 803 -35.39 4.20 -12.98
C GLU A 803 -34.71 5.47 -13.52
N ARG A 804 -35.29 6.08 -14.56
CA ARG A 804 -34.82 7.35 -15.13
C ARG A 804 -35.04 8.53 -14.18
N GLU A 805 -36.15 8.58 -13.45
CA GLU A 805 -36.40 9.59 -12.42
C GLU A 805 -35.39 9.49 -11.26
N LEU A 806 -35.02 8.26 -10.84
CA LEU A 806 -34.03 8.05 -9.79
C LEU A 806 -32.61 8.44 -10.24
N PHE A 807 -32.15 8.02 -11.42
CA PHE A 807 -30.80 8.37 -11.88
C PHE A 807 -30.70 9.86 -12.25
N GLN A 808 -31.78 10.49 -12.75
CA GLN A 808 -31.82 11.94 -12.90
C GLN A 808 -31.76 12.67 -11.55
N LYS A 809 -32.39 12.16 -10.48
CA LYS A 809 -32.20 12.68 -9.12
C LYS A 809 -30.74 12.54 -8.68
N TYR A 810 -30.18 11.33 -8.75
CA TYR A 810 -28.80 11.04 -8.31
C TYR A 810 -27.71 11.77 -9.10
N SER A 811 -27.96 12.16 -10.35
CA SER A 811 -26.99 12.96 -11.13
C SER A 811 -26.65 14.31 -10.48
N ASN A 812 -27.57 14.88 -9.68
CA ASN A 812 -27.42 16.16 -9.00
C ASN A 812 -27.08 16.02 -7.50
N MET A 813 -26.64 14.83 -7.06
CA MET A 813 -26.32 14.51 -5.66
C MET A 813 -24.84 14.15 -5.48
N SER A 814 -24.34 14.29 -4.25
CA SER A 814 -23.01 13.80 -3.85
C SER A 814 -22.99 12.27 -3.65
N THR A 815 -21.80 11.68 -3.52
CA THR A 815 -21.64 10.24 -3.27
C THR A 815 -22.15 9.87 -1.88
N LEU A 816 -21.94 10.75 -0.88
CA LEU A 816 -22.52 10.59 0.45
C LEU A 816 -24.05 10.68 0.42
N GLU A 817 -24.63 11.69 -0.24
CA GLU A 817 -26.10 11.85 -0.35
C GLU A 817 -26.77 10.65 -1.02
N VAL A 818 -26.17 10.08 -2.07
CA VAL A 818 -26.65 8.87 -2.75
C VAL A 818 -26.56 7.66 -1.81
N SER A 819 -25.49 7.56 -1.02
CA SER A 819 -25.34 6.53 0.02
C SER A 819 -26.42 6.64 1.10
N GLU A 820 -26.83 7.86 1.48
CA GLU A 820 -27.91 8.09 2.45
C GLU A 820 -29.31 7.76 1.89
N ASP A 821 -29.64 8.15 0.65
CA ASP A 821 -30.93 7.77 0.04
C ASP A 821 -31.00 6.24 -0.15
N MET A 822 -29.91 5.58 -0.54
CA MET A 822 -29.85 4.11 -0.63
C MET A 822 -30.08 3.41 0.72
N LYS A 823 -29.60 3.98 1.84
CA LYS A 823 -29.82 3.45 3.20
C LYS A 823 -31.22 3.73 3.75
N SER A 824 -31.81 4.86 3.39
CA SER A 824 -33.08 5.36 3.98
C SER A 824 -34.32 5.06 3.13
N ASN A 825 -34.16 4.87 1.82
CA ASN A 825 -35.25 4.74 0.85
C ASN A 825 -35.26 3.36 0.20
N GLU A 826 -36.08 2.47 0.77
CA GLU A 826 -36.27 1.09 0.29
C GLU A 826 -36.80 1.01 -1.18
N ARG A 827 -37.37 2.09 -1.73
CA ARG A 827 -37.78 2.15 -3.15
C ARG A 827 -36.57 2.40 -4.05
N SER A 828 -35.68 3.33 -3.69
CA SER A 828 -34.44 3.60 -4.42
C SER A 828 -33.55 2.36 -4.48
N ALA A 829 -33.33 1.72 -3.33
CA ALA A 829 -32.54 0.49 -3.24
C ALA A 829 -33.05 -0.62 -4.18
N LYS A 830 -34.37 -0.84 -4.24
CA LYS A 830 -34.99 -1.86 -5.12
C LYS A 830 -34.93 -1.51 -6.61
N ILE A 831 -34.87 -0.22 -6.97
CA ILE A 831 -34.67 0.21 -8.36
C ILE A 831 -33.22 -0.11 -8.78
N VAL A 832 -32.25 0.20 -7.92
CA VAL A 832 -30.83 -0.13 -8.14
C VAL A 832 -30.59 -1.65 -8.14
N GLU A 833 -31.18 -2.42 -7.22
CA GLU A 833 -31.13 -3.90 -7.19
C GLU A 833 -31.64 -4.48 -8.53
N ALA A 834 -32.76 -3.96 -9.05
CA ALA A 834 -33.36 -4.39 -10.31
C ALA A 834 -32.52 -4.00 -11.55
N PHE A 835 -31.98 -2.79 -11.60
CA PHE A 835 -31.08 -2.34 -12.68
C PHE A 835 -29.79 -3.17 -12.71
N THR A 836 -29.14 -3.32 -11.56
CA THR A 836 -27.89 -4.08 -11.42
C THR A 836 -28.09 -5.54 -11.83
N THR A 837 -29.18 -6.17 -11.40
CA THR A 837 -29.54 -7.55 -11.79
C THR A 837 -29.76 -7.69 -13.30
N ARG A 838 -30.31 -6.66 -13.97
CA ARG A 838 -30.53 -6.62 -15.42
C ARG A 838 -29.20 -6.55 -16.16
N ILE A 839 -28.34 -5.58 -15.82
CA ILE A 839 -26.99 -5.42 -16.37
C ILE A 839 -26.14 -6.69 -16.16
N LYS A 840 -26.22 -7.36 -14.99
CA LYS A 840 -25.59 -8.68 -14.78
C LYS A 840 -26.04 -9.70 -15.82
N ALA A 841 -27.35 -9.86 -16.02
CA ALA A 841 -27.90 -10.83 -16.98
C ALA A 841 -27.50 -10.51 -18.43
N ASP A 842 -27.46 -9.24 -18.81
CA ASP A 842 -27.04 -8.78 -20.12
C ASP A 842 -25.55 -9.05 -20.37
N ILE A 843 -24.64 -8.64 -19.47
CA ILE A 843 -23.20 -8.89 -19.60
C ILE A 843 -22.91 -10.41 -19.65
N LYS A 844 -23.56 -11.23 -18.81
CA LYS A 844 -23.46 -12.71 -18.89
C LYS A 844 -23.88 -13.23 -20.27
N THR A 845 -24.90 -12.64 -20.88
CA THR A 845 -25.42 -13.02 -22.21
C THR A 845 -24.46 -12.64 -23.35
N ILE A 846 -23.70 -11.55 -23.22
CA ILE A 846 -22.65 -11.18 -24.20
C ILE A 846 -21.45 -12.13 -24.07
N LEU A 847 -20.97 -12.36 -22.84
CA LEU A 847 -19.79 -13.18 -22.55
C LEU A 847 -20.03 -14.65 -22.93
N SER A 848 -21.20 -15.19 -22.58
CA SER A 848 -21.63 -16.55 -22.91
C SER A 848 -22.79 -16.53 -23.92
N PRO A 849 -22.51 -16.34 -25.23
CA PRO A 849 -23.54 -16.29 -26.27
C PRO A 849 -24.13 -17.69 -26.55
N ASP A 850 -25.03 -18.14 -25.68
CA ASP A 850 -25.65 -19.46 -25.77
C ASP A 850 -26.58 -19.54 -26.99
N LYS A 851 -26.29 -20.53 -27.86
CA LYS A 851 -26.76 -20.59 -29.25
C LYS A 851 -28.25 -20.91 -29.40
N ASN A 852 -28.99 -21.00 -28.30
CA ASN A 852 -30.42 -21.26 -28.24
C ASN A 852 -31.19 -20.21 -27.42
N ALA A 853 -30.52 -19.21 -26.84
CA ALA A 853 -31.18 -18.15 -26.08
C ALA A 853 -31.94 -17.21 -27.02
N ASN A 854 -33.22 -16.95 -26.73
CA ASN A 854 -34.08 -16.08 -27.53
C ASN A 854 -33.95 -14.61 -27.06
N VAL A 855 -32.72 -14.10 -27.10
CA VAL A 855 -32.30 -12.82 -26.51
C VAL A 855 -32.97 -11.63 -27.20
N ASN A 856 -33.50 -10.69 -26.42
CA ASN A 856 -33.96 -9.41 -26.95
C ASN A 856 -32.77 -8.44 -27.10
N LEU A 857 -32.03 -8.60 -28.20
CA LEU A 857 -30.83 -7.80 -28.50
C LEU A 857 -31.07 -6.29 -28.49
N THR A 858 -32.31 -5.83 -28.73
CA THR A 858 -32.66 -4.41 -28.63
C THR A 858 -32.62 -3.91 -27.19
N SER A 859 -33.27 -4.61 -26.25
CA SER A 859 -33.25 -4.25 -24.82
C SER A 859 -31.82 -4.27 -24.27
N LEU A 860 -31.08 -5.35 -24.55
CA LEU A 860 -29.68 -5.48 -24.13
C LEU A 860 -28.82 -4.31 -24.65
N SER A 861 -29.03 -3.88 -25.90
CA SER A 861 -28.32 -2.73 -26.47
C SER A 861 -28.76 -1.39 -25.85
N GLU A 862 -30.03 -1.25 -25.49
CA GLU A 862 -30.58 -0.06 -24.82
C GLU A 862 -30.11 0.03 -23.36
N ASP A 863 -30.04 -1.09 -22.64
CA ASP A 863 -29.60 -1.20 -21.25
C ASP A 863 -28.09 -0.94 -21.09
N LEU A 864 -27.25 -1.55 -21.93
CA LEU A 864 -25.79 -1.28 -21.94
C LEU A 864 -25.48 0.16 -22.37
N ARG A 865 -26.23 0.70 -23.34
CA ARG A 865 -26.12 2.11 -23.72
C ARG A 865 -26.48 3.02 -22.55
N TYR A 866 -27.56 2.72 -21.83
CA TYR A 866 -27.98 3.50 -20.67
C TYR A 866 -26.98 3.41 -19.50
N PHE A 867 -26.34 2.25 -19.29
CA PHE A 867 -25.21 2.11 -18.36
C PHE A 867 -24.06 3.07 -18.69
N ILE A 868 -23.64 3.13 -19.96
CA ILE A 868 -22.57 4.04 -20.42
C ILE A 868 -23.02 5.51 -20.34
N GLU A 869 -24.25 5.83 -20.75
CA GLU A 869 -24.83 7.19 -20.66
C GLU A 869 -25.01 7.68 -19.21
N GLN A 870 -25.06 6.78 -18.22
CA GLN A 870 -25.20 7.09 -16.79
C GLN A 870 -23.97 6.72 -15.96
N PHE A 871 -22.85 6.38 -16.59
CA PHE A 871 -21.64 5.86 -15.93
C PHE A 871 -21.20 6.68 -14.70
N ASN A 872 -21.15 8.00 -14.83
CA ASN A 872 -20.84 8.93 -13.74
C ASN A 872 -21.80 8.82 -12.55
N VAL A 873 -23.10 8.64 -12.81
CA VAL A 873 -24.11 8.44 -11.76
C VAL A 873 -23.94 7.08 -11.08
N LEU A 874 -23.58 6.05 -11.85
CA LEU A 874 -23.32 4.71 -11.32
C LEU A 874 -22.04 4.68 -10.47
N CYS A 875 -21.03 5.50 -10.79
CA CYS A 875 -19.82 5.70 -9.98
C CYS A 875 -20.11 6.32 -8.60
N LYS A 876 -21.26 7.00 -8.42
CA LYS A 876 -21.75 7.50 -7.11
C LYS A 876 -22.49 6.41 -6.31
N ILE A 877 -22.64 5.17 -6.83
CA ILE A 877 -23.41 4.08 -6.20
C ILE A 877 -22.53 2.84 -5.94
N GLU A 878 -21.88 2.82 -4.76
CA GLU A 878 -21.02 1.71 -4.29
C GLU A 878 -21.59 0.30 -4.53
N TYR A 879 -22.90 0.11 -4.28
CA TYR A 879 -23.58 -1.17 -4.50
C TYR A 879 -23.47 -1.69 -5.95
N VAL A 880 -23.51 -0.80 -6.94
CA VAL A 880 -23.40 -1.18 -8.36
C VAL A 880 -21.95 -1.57 -8.70
N ALA A 881 -20.97 -0.89 -8.09
CA ALA A 881 -19.56 -1.21 -8.24
C ALA A 881 -19.21 -2.57 -7.62
N GLU A 882 -19.60 -2.82 -6.37
CA GLU A 882 -19.37 -4.09 -5.68
C GLU A 882 -20.07 -5.26 -6.39
N GLU A 883 -21.37 -5.18 -6.62
CA GLU A 883 -22.14 -6.28 -7.22
C GLU A 883 -21.67 -6.66 -8.62
N LEU A 884 -21.38 -5.69 -9.50
CA LEU A 884 -20.92 -5.98 -10.86
C LEU A 884 -19.48 -6.48 -10.88
N PHE A 885 -18.60 -5.93 -10.02
CA PHE A 885 -17.20 -6.36 -9.98
C PHE A 885 -17.07 -7.78 -9.45
N ASP A 886 -17.69 -8.11 -8.30
CA ASP A 886 -17.61 -9.46 -7.70
C ASP A 886 -18.16 -10.56 -8.62
N GLU A 887 -19.10 -10.23 -9.52
CA GLU A 887 -19.66 -11.15 -10.52
C GLU A 887 -18.71 -11.44 -11.70
N PHE A 888 -17.95 -10.42 -12.15
CA PHE A 888 -17.16 -10.50 -13.39
C PHE A 888 -15.64 -10.52 -13.18
N GLU A 889 -15.15 -10.24 -11.97
CA GLU A 889 -13.73 -10.33 -11.61
C GLU A 889 -13.10 -11.71 -11.95
N PRO A 890 -13.77 -12.86 -11.73
CA PRO A 890 -13.22 -14.16 -12.15
C PRO A 890 -12.99 -14.26 -13.67
N VAL A 891 -13.81 -13.54 -14.47
CA VAL A 891 -13.66 -13.49 -15.93
C VAL A 891 -12.54 -12.54 -16.34
N ILE A 892 -12.49 -11.35 -15.71
CA ILE A 892 -11.50 -10.29 -15.93
C ILE A 892 -10.09 -10.81 -15.62
N THR A 893 -9.89 -11.44 -14.45
CA THR A 893 -8.57 -11.93 -13.98
C THR A 893 -8.07 -13.16 -14.74
N THR A 894 -8.96 -14.08 -15.13
CA THR A 894 -8.55 -15.32 -15.82
C THR A 894 -8.63 -15.25 -17.36
N GLY A 895 -9.35 -14.25 -17.90
CA GLY A 895 -9.80 -14.22 -19.29
C GLY A 895 -10.77 -15.33 -19.68
N SER A 896 -11.26 -16.13 -18.72
CA SER A 896 -12.00 -17.36 -18.98
C SER A 896 -13.49 -17.19 -18.72
N ILE A 897 -14.24 -17.01 -19.80
CA ILE A 897 -15.72 -17.00 -19.84
C ILE A 897 -16.35 -18.23 -19.13
N SER A 898 -15.63 -19.36 -19.07
CA SER A 898 -16.08 -20.58 -18.37
C SER A 898 -16.18 -20.45 -16.85
N SER A 899 -15.78 -19.31 -16.25
CA SER A 899 -15.92 -19.03 -14.82
C SER A 899 -17.30 -18.47 -14.42
N VAL A 900 -18.10 -17.94 -15.37
CA VAL A 900 -19.36 -17.21 -15.11
C VAL A 900 -20.47 -18.08 -14.44
N ASP A 901 -20.42 -19.39 -14.66
CA ASP A 901 -21.33 -20.40 -14.07
C ASP A 901 -20.64 -21.25 -12.98
N ALA A 902 -19.39 -20.94 -12.63
CA ALA A 902 -18.66 -21.65 -11.59
C ALA A 902 -19.03 -21.06 -10.21
N ILE A 903 -19.82 -21.81 -9.45
CA ILE A 903 -19.87 -21.69 -7.97
C ILE A 903 -18.42 -21.56 -7.48
N PRO A 904 -18.06 -20.58 -6.62
CA PRO A 904 -16.68 -20.30 -6.24
C PRO A 904 -15.98 -21.58 -5.77
N VAL A 905 -15.11 -22.11 -6.63
CA VAL A 905 -14.47 -23.41 -6.44
C VAL A 905 -13.32 -23.19 -5.46
N GLU A 906 -13.39 -23.85 -4.29
CA GLU A 906 -12.27 -23.97 -3.36
C GLU A 906 -10.99 -24.31 -4.15
N ALA A 907 -9.96 -23.45 -4.04
CA ALA A 907 -8.84 -23.38 -4.98
C ALA A 907 -8.36 -24.75 -5.46
N ASN A 908 -8.55 -25.01 -6.75
CA ASN A 908 -8.46 -26.34 -7.35
C ASN A 908 -7.05 -26.93 -7.12
N PRO A 909 -6.86 -28.01 -6.30
CA PRO A 909 -5.53 -28.39 -5.78
C PRO A 909 -4.52 -28.96 -6.80
N GLY A 910 -4.71 -28.71 -8.09
CA GLY A 910 -3.87 -29.18 -9.19
C GLY A 910 -2.88 -28.15 -9.75
N GLU A 911 -3.12 -26.85 -9.57
CA GLU A 911 -2.15 -25.81 -9.97
C GLU A 911 -1.15 -25.56 -8.83
N GLN A 912 -0.26 -26.53 -8.66
CA GLN A 912 0.90 -26.37 -7.81
C GLN A 912 1.87 -25.38 -8.46
N PHE A 913 1.98 -24.18 -7.89
CA PHE A 913 3.26 -23.46 -7.92
C PHE A 913 4.36 -24.40 -7.41
N GLU A 914 5.50 -24.49 -8.12
CA GLU A 914 6.65 -25.28 -7.68
C GLU A 914 7.36 -24.57 -6.52
N ALA A 915 6.79 -24.69 -5.31
CA ALA A 915 7.52 -24.38 -4.08
C ALA A 915 8.75 -25.30 -3.98
N GLU A 916 9.96 -24.74 -3.83
CA GLU A 916 11.23 -25.51 -3.80
C GLU A 916 11.34 -26.54 -2.66
N PHE A 917 10.38 -26.56 -1.71
CA PHE A 917 10.32 -27.50 -0.60
C PHE A 917 9.11 -28.44 -0.76
N ASN A 918 9.38 -29.68 -1.19
CA ASN A 918 8.33 -30.68 -1.31
C ASN A 918 7.82 -31.17 0.06
N THR A 919 6.68 -31.85 0.07
CA THR A 919 6.06 -32.39 1.30
C THR A 919 6.93 -33.37 2.07
N ASP A 920 7.91 -34.02 1.43
CA ASP A 920 8.78 -35.01 2.08
C ASP A 920 9.91 -34.33 2.87
N PHE A 921 10.28 -33.11 2.49
CA PHE A 921 11.17 -32.24 3.26
C PHE A 921 10.48 -31.73 4.53
N LEU A 922 9.24 -31.23 4.40
CA LEU A 922 8.43 -30.76 5.54
C LEU A 922 8.09 -31.87 6.56
N ASN A 923 8.06 -33.13 6.12
CA ASN A 923 7.89 -34.30 7.00
C ASN A 923 9.21 -34.86 7.55
N GLY A 924 10.37 -34.26 7.24
CA GLY A 924 11.67 -34.60 7.82
C GLY A 924 12.36 -35.86 7.29
N GLU A 925 11.85 -36.49 6.21
CA GLU A 925 12.44 -37.69 5.61
C GLU A 925 13.28 -37.41 4.34
N GLY A 926 13.15 -36.23 3.75
CA GLY A 926 13.87 -35.80 2.54
C GLY A 926 15.37 -35.55 2.76
N LYS A 927 16.23 -36.29 2.04
CA LYS A 927 17.65 -35.94 1.87
C LYS A 927 17.87 -35.09 0.62
N PHE A 928 18.58 -33.98 0.76
CA PHE A 928 19.07 -33.18 -0.37
C PHE A 928 19.79 -34.06 -1.41
N LYS A 929 19.34 -34.01 -2.66
CA LYS A 929 20.06 -34.55 -3.82
C LYS A 929 20.91 -33.45 -4.41
N GLN A 930 22.21 -33.68 -4.55
CA GLN A 930 23.08 -32.82 -5.34
C GLN A 930 22.65 -32.87 -6.82
N LYS A 931 22.53 -31.69 -7.45
CA LYS A 931 22.26 -31.56 -8.90
C LYS A 931 23.48 -32.09 -9.66
N ASN A 932 23.38 -33.27 -10.27
CA ASN A 932 24.32 -33.72 -11.29
C ASN A 932 23.79 -33.33 -12.68
N ASN A 933 24.54 -32.48 -13.38
CA ASN A 933 24.29 -32.17 -14.78
C ASN A 933 24.69 -33.36 -15.66
N GLU A 934 23.78 -33.92 -16.45
CA GLU A 934 24.15 -34.71 -17.63
C GLU A 934 23.05 -34.67 -18.70
N ASN A 935 23.44 -34.39 -19.94
CA ASN A 935 22.53 -34.32 -21.09
C ASN A 935 22.25 -35.72 -21.65
N GLU A 936 20.99 -36.10 -21.88
CA GLU A 936 20.70 -37.13 -22.89
C GLU A 936 19.33 -36.96 -23.59
N ALA A 937 19.34 -36.93 -24.92
CA ALA A 937 18.14 -36.76 -25.74
C ALA A 937 17.46 -38.11 -26.05
N SER A 938 16.12 -38.18 -26.05
CA SER A 938 15.39 -39.43 -26.31
C SER A 938 14.46 -39.37 -27.54
N THR A 939 14.61 -40.37 -28.42
CA THR A 939 13.91 -40.42 -29.73
C THR A 939 12.56 -41.13 -29.68
N LYS A 940 11.53 -40.57 -30.34
CA LYS A 940 10.20 -41.19 -30.53
C LYS A 940 10.29 -42.57 -31.23
N LYS A 941 9.83 -43.65 -30.59
CA LYS A 941 9.66 -45.00 -31.21
C LYS A 941 8.19 -45.47 -31.20
N LYS A 942 7.67 -45.83 -32.38
CA LYS A 942 6.28 -46.31 -32.58
C LYS A 942 6.12 -47.80 -32.26
N GLY A 943 5.21 -48.16 -31.34
CA GLY A 943 4.84 -49.55 -31.04
C GLY A 943 3.51 -49.98 -31.67
N LYS A 944 3.53 -50.92 -32.64
CA LYS A 944 2.30 -51.55 -33.21
C LYS A 944 1.88 -52.78 -32.39
N LYS A 945 0.57 -52.94 -32.11
CA LYS A 945 -0.07 -54.25 -31.84
C LYS A 945 -1.39 -54.40 -32.61
N LYS A 946 -1.90 -55.64 -32.73
CA LYS A 946 -2.78 -56.09 -33.83
C LYS A 946 -4.25 -56.29 -33.43
N LYS A 947 -5.16 -56.01 -34.39
CA LYS A 947 -6.55 -56.52 -34.41
C LYS A 947 -6.62 -58.06 -34.31
N LYS A 948 -7.64 -58.57 -33.63
CA LYS A 948 -8.58 -59.59 -34.13
C LYS A 948 -9.87 -59.59 -33.29
N GLY A 949 -11.02 -59.83 -33.94
CA GLY A 949 -12.30 -60.07 -33.26
C GLY A 949 -12.42 -61.52 -32.72
N ARG A 950 -13.61 -62.03 -32.38
CA ARG A 950 -14.92 -61.73 -33.00
C ARG A 950 -16.05 -62.42 -32.19
N LYS A 951 -17.24 -61.81 -32.12
CA LYS A 951 -18.54 -62.41 -31.71
C LYS A 951 -18.63 -63.00 -30.29
N LYS A 952 -19.62 -62.53 -29.51
CA LYS A 952 -20.96 -63.10 -29.68
C LYS A 952 -21.98 -61.99 -29.86
#